data_AF-A0A268TYY0-F1
#
_entry.id   AF-A0A268TYY0-F1
#
_cell.length_a   1.000
_cell.length_b   1.000
_cell.length_c   1.000
_cell.angle_alpha   90.00
_cell.angle_beta   90.00
_cell.angle_gamma   90.00
#
_symmetry.space_group_name_H-M   'P 1'
#
loop_
_entity.id
_entity.type
_entity.pdbx_description
1 polymer ?
#
loop_
_entity_poly.entity_id
_entity_poly.type
_entity_poly.pdbx_seq_one_letter_code
_entity_poly.pdbx_strand_id
1 'polypeptide(L)'
;MRITFGTKYNQMNYYQNVLQNKLNEMNTKIASGLKIQYGYQDSSINNQNLKLEFEKNTLSQGIDVAQDAHTSTLNTDKALSELSETMVQFKTKLIQAANDIHSSNSREAIASDLEKLKDHIINIANTSIGGDFLFGGSKVDRAPFDSEGKYYGNNEKLNALISSNNLVPYNITGHELFFGRDSDKQKIITSNIKMLNQSKLHPDVMDAINKTNPPQEVYIKPEDTLRDLIGDNDNDTSNDAKEYFYLRGVRPDGSNFKAKFSFDKAYKNKENATTVNDLLDQIGKEFGNTPQNKVVDISLNTWGQIEIRDMKPGNSTIDFHLISSDMDVDNVEELKTNGARITSFNKSPFLTDRSLSSIQGVSDNYDFRFVRIPTAFIAQDNTAAVKNTKLSDIFDPKASILQIDGTRPNNQDGTLNTEPIDPLYIDIKNTTMQDLMDAIKSHFGGNLDIELSNGRLNIIDNNIKNKEHDSKTPPFNGEHGFSISLKTLDENGLETQGIPTDYENEYEKTYFTNRGSKLMGNISQVLSDGSGFANPQTKLFEVAGGSIQGQSYTLKLEDHNGIPVEAQILFDNKGSYLKLPSKTPNKSEYIIPLYNPHDEPPAITITKPNDITYQQLMDAMSIALNYSNQNQEAYLKAENRNNAPTQENKSTYEMLLDQAKRTLSISMNRNGKIEIQDNMRSLSKMKFMIYNNATNDFSTQAIKNDISGIRLNANNALTIDQPDIDFFKQIDDIIDSVKKGIYRPDNFGKVYTTDMRKIGIQNGLSAFEHLSDHIEKMVALNGAHGKTFENIIRRNEILKVQVDSIKGEVIGTDLAETYNKFSNLTTNYNAVLSSTSKINQMSLVNYL
;
A
#
# COMPACT_ATOMS: atom_id res chain seq x y z
N MET A 1 -34.36 -56.39 -92.80
CA MET A 1 -33.14 -56.08 -92.00
C MET A 1 -32.60 -54.64 -92.18
N ARG A 2 -33.42 -53.62 -92.51
CA ARG A 2 -32.94 -52.22 -92.70
C ARG A 2 -32.91 -51.40 -91.40
N ILE A 3 -33.74 -51.77 -90.42
CA ILE A 3 -33.80 -51.14 -89.08
C ILE A 3 -32.56 -51.53 -88.24
N THR A 4 -32.06 -52.77 -88.39
CA THR A 4 -30.95 -53.33 -87.59
C THR A 4 -29.59 -52.68 -87.87
N PHE A 5 -29.33 -52.21 -89.09
CA PHE A 5 -28.06 -51.54 -89.45
C PHE A 5 -28.01 -50.08 -88.98
N GLY A 6 -29.13 -49.34 -89.07
CA GLY A 6 -29.24 -47.99 -88.52
C GLY A 6 -29.09 -47.98 -86.99
N THR A 7 -29.67 -48.95 -86.30
CA THR A 7 -29.49 -49.12 -84.85
C THR A 7 -28.04 -49.43 -84.48
N LYS A 8 -27.34 -50.31 -85.22
CA LYS A 8 -25.91 -50.62 -84.99
C LYS A 8 -24.99 -49.43 -85.24
N TYR A 9 -25.25 -48.66 -86.29
CA TYR A 9 -24.49 -47.44 -86.60
C TYR A 9 -24.68 -46.36 -85.52
N ASN A 10 -25.92 -46.10 -85.10
CA ASN A 10 -26.20 -45.19 -83.99
C ASN A 10 -25.58 -45.66 -82.67
N GLN A 11 -25.56 -46.97 -82.43
CA GLN A 11 -24.90 -47.56 -81.26
C GLN A 11 -23.37 -47.40 -81.33
N MET A 12 -22.76 -47.53 -82.51
CA MET A 12 -21.31 -47.30 -82.73
C MET A 12 -20.95 -45.83 -82.55
N ASN A 13 -21.74 -44.90 -83.09
CA ASN A 13 -21.58 -43.46 -82.89
C ASN A 13 -21.78 -43.09 -81.41
N TYR A 14 -22.74 -43.70 -80.72
CA TYR A 14 -22.90 -43.54 -79.28
C TYR A 14 -21.65 -44.01 -78.53
N TYR A 15 -21.11 -45.20 -78.84
CA TYR A 15 -19.86 -45.68 -78.23
C TYR A 15 -18.65 -44.79 -78.55
N GLN A 16 -18.56 -44.28 -79.77
CA GLN A 16 -17.50 -43.36 -80.18
C GLN A 16 -17.57 -42.06 -79.37
N ASN A 17 -18.76 -41.45 -79.23
CA ASN A 17 -18.96 -40.27 -78.40
C ASN A 17 -18.66 -40.54 -76.92
N VAL A 18 -19.08 -41.69 -76.38
CA VAL A 18 -18.81 -42.09 -75.00
C VAL A 18 -17.30 -42.27 -74.76
N LEU A 19 -16.59 -42.94 -75.66
CA LEU A 19 -15.14 -43.14 -75.56
C LEU A 19 -14.36 -41.84 -75.75
N GLN A 20 -14.79 -40.96 -76.65
CA GLN A 20 -14.21 -39.62 -76.81
C GLN A 20 -14.34 -38.80 -75.52
N ASN A 21 -15.54 -38.82 -74.90
CA ASN A 21 -15.77 -38.12 -73.64
C ASN A 21 -14.89 -38.69 -72.51
N LYS A 22 -14.76 -40.02 -72.42
CA LYS A 22 -13.85 -40.67 -71.44
C LYS A 22 -12.39 -40.35 -71.69
N LEU A 23 -11.95 -40.27 -72.95
CA LEU A 23 -10.60 -39.87 -73.32
C LEU A 23 -10.32 -38.41 -72.94
N ASN A 24 -11.25 -37.51 -73.22
CA ASN A 24 -11.15 -36.10 -72.84
C ASN A 24 -11.10 -35.96 -71.31
N GLU A 25 -11.93 -36.70 -70.58
CA GLU A 25 -11.91 -36.73 -69.12
C GLU A 25 -10.56 -37.22 -68.58
N MET A 26 -10.03 -38.30 -69.13
CA MET A 26 -8.76 -38.88 -68.67
C MET A 26 -7.56 -38.00 -69.04
N ASN A 27 -7.57 -37.36 -70.20
CA ASN A 27 -6.60 -36.33 -70.57
C ASN A 27 -6.65 -35.14 -69.61
N THR A 28 -7.86 -34.73 -69.21
CA THR A 28 -8.05 -33.64 -68.23
C THR A 28 -7.48 -34.02 -66.86
N LYS A 29 -7.69 -35.26 -66.39
CA LYS A 29 -7.10 -35.77 -65.13
C LYS A 29 -5.58 -35.86 -65.20
N ILE A 30 -5.02 -36.26 -66.35
CA ILE A 30 -3.57 -36.27 -66.56
C ILE A 30 -3.01 -34.84 -66.53
N ALA A 31 -3.68 -33.89 -67.18
CA ALA A 31 -3.25 -32.49 -67.24
C ALA A 31 -3.39 -31.78 -65.89
N SER A 32 -4.45 -32.05 -65.12
CA SER A 32 -4.70 -31.43 -63.82
C SER A 32 -3.95 -32.11 -62.67
N GLY A 33 -3.61 -33.39 -62.81
CA GLY A 33 -3.08 -34.21 -61.71
C GLY A 33 -4.12 -34.57 -60.65
N LEU A 34 -5.41 -34.27 -60.88
CA LEU A 34 -6.49 -34.42 -59.89
C LEU A 34 -7.53 -35.44 -60.39
N LYS A 35 -8.07 -36.24 -59.47
CA LYS A 35 -9.16 -37.21 -59.69
C LYS A 35 -10.46 -36.53 -60.15
N ILE A 36 -10.71 -35.32 -59.66
CA ILE A 36 -11.84 -34.46 -60.04
C ILE A 36 -11.37 -33.02 -60.30
N GLN A 37 -12.09 -32.33 -61.17
CA GLN A 37 -11.96 -30.90 -61.47
C GLN A 37 -13.20 -30.11 -61.04
N TYR A 38 -14.38 -30.75 -61.10
CA TYR A 38 -15.67 -30.12 -60.76
C TYR A 38 -16.44 -30.97 -59.75
N GLY A 39 -17.19 -30.30 -58.87
CA GLY A 39 -17.91 -30.97 -57.77
C GLY A 39 -18.99 -31.97 -58.21
N TYR A 40 -19.49 -31.87 -59.44
CA TYR A 40 -20.48 -32.82 -59.99
C TYR A 40 -19.86 -34.18 -60.37
N GLN A 41 -18.53 -34.28 -60.49
CA GLN A 41 -17.86 -35.49 -60.94
C GLN A 41 -17.78 -36.56 -59.84
N ASP A 42 -17.54 -36.15 -58.61
CA ASP A 42 -17.65 -37.00 -57.41
C ASP A 42 -17.97 -36.12 -56.19
N SER A 43 -19.21 -36.21 -55.71
CA SER A 43 -19.66 -35.40 -54.57
C SER A 43 -18.96 -35.77 -53.26
N SER A 44 -18.49 -37.01 -53.11
CA SER A 44 -17.82 -37.47 -51.89
C SER A 44 -16.41 -36.90 -51.82
N ILE A 45 -15.62 -37.08 -52.89
CA ILE A 45 -14.26 -36.52 -53.00
C ILE A 45 -14.33 -34.99 -52.92
N ASN A 46 -15.32 -34.36 -53.55
CA ASN A 46 -15.48 -32.91 -53.49
C ASN A 46 -15.83 -32.42 -52.07
N ASN A 47 -16.70 -33.11 -51.34
CA ASN A 47 -17.02 -32.75 -49.95
C ASN A 47 -15.79 -32.88 -49.03
N GLN A 48 -15.01 -33.95 -49.20
CA GLN A 48 -13.73 -34.14 -48.50
C GLN A 48 -12.71 -33.05 -48.86
N ASN A 49 -12.58 -32.68 -50.14
CA ASN A 49 -11.73 -31.58 -50.58
C ASN A 49 -12.13 -30.26 -49.88
N LEU A 50 -13.42 -29.91 -49.91
CA LEU A 50 -13.90 -28.69 -49.26
C LEU A 50 -13.60 -28.67 -47.77
N LYS A 51 -13.77 -29.81 -47.09
CA LYS A 51 -13.42 -29.94 -45.66
C LYS A 51 -11.92 -29.75 -45.43
N LEU A 52 -11.06 -30.42 -46.20
CA LEU A 52 -9.61 -30.30 -46.06
C LEU A 52 -9.11 -28.90 -46.42
N GLU A 53 -9.70 -28.25 -47.43
CA GLU A 53 -9.40 -26.84 -47.76
C GLU A 53 -9.81 -25.90 -46.64
N PHE A 54 -10.99 -26.12 -46.04
CA PHE A 54 -11.42 -25.35 -44.89
C PHE A 54 -10.46 -25.53 -43.70
N GLU A 55 -10.04 -26.77 -43.40
CA GLU A 55 -9.06 -27.06 -42.36
C GLU A 55 -7.71 -26.41 -42.65
N LYS A 56 -7.20 -26.49 -43.89
CA LYS A 56 -5.96 -25.85 -44.33
C LYS A 56 -6.00 -24.32 -44.19
N ASN A 57 -7.10 -23.70 -44.60
CA ASN A 57 -7.28 -22.25 -44.51
C ASN A 57 -7.35 -21.81 -43.05
N THR A 58 -8.08 -22.56 -42.21
CA THR A 58 -8.16 -22.32 -40.77
C THR A 58 -6.78 -22.43 -40.10
N LEU A 59 -6.00 -23.47 -40.45
CA LEU A 59 -4.64 -23.64 -39.94
C LEU A 59 -3.71 -22.51 -40.40
N SER A 60 -3.84 -22.06 -41.65
CA SER A 60 -3.03 -20.94 -42.17
C SER A 60 -3.34 -19.64 -41.43
N GLN A 61 -4.63 -19.31 -41.25
CA GLN A 61 -5.04 -18.15 -40.47
C GLN A 61 -4.55 -18.26 -39.01
N GLY A 62 -4.61 -19.44 -38.41
CA GLY A 62 -4.08 -19.68 -37.06
C GLY A 62 -2.57 -19.48 -36.96
N ILE A 63 -1.79 -19.87 -37.99
CA ILE A 63 -0.35 -19.59 -38.06
C ILE A 63 -0.10 -18.09 -38.14
N ASP A 64 -0.81 -17.36 -39.02
CA ASP A 64 -0.62 -15.92 -39.20
C ASP A 64 -0.91 -15.16 -37.90
N VAL A 65 -2.06 -15.43 -37.26
CA VAL A 65 -2.43 -14.83 -35.97
C VAL A 65 -1.42 -15.17 -34.87
N ALA A 66 -0.91 -16.40 -34.84
CA ALA A 66 0.11 -16.81 -33.87
C ALA A 66 1.46 -16.13 -34.14
N GLN A 67 1.82 -15.91 -35.40
CA GLN A 67 3.05 -15.22 -35.80
C GLN A 67 3.01 -13.73 -35.44
N ASP A 68 1.86 -13.08 -35.63
CA ASP A 68 1.65 -11.69 -35.21
C ASP A 68 1.77 -11.56 -33.68
N ALA A 69 1.09 -12.44 -32.95
CA ALA A 69 1.18 -12.49 -31.49
C ALA A 69 2.60 -12.80 -31.00
N HIS A 70 3.30 -13.74 -31.64
CA HIS A 70 4.71 -14.03 -31.34
C HIS A 70 5.61 -12.81 -31.57
N THR A 71 5.42 -12.11 -32.69
CA THR A 71 6.15 -10.88 -33.01
C THR A 71 5.89 -9.80 -31.96
N SER A 72 4.66 -9.67 -31.48
CA SER A 72 4.33 -8.80 -30.36
C SER A 72 5.09 -9.19 -29.09
N THR A 73 5.15 -10.49 -28.73
CA THR A 73 5.93 -10.94 -27.56
C THR A 73 7.41 -10.65 -27.70
N LEU A 74 7.99 -10.76 -28.91
CA LEU A 74 9.41 -10.42 -29.16
C LEU A 74 9.69 -8.92 -29.03
N ASN A 75 8.75 -8.07 -29.42
CA ASN A 75 8.88 -6.62 -29.23
C ASN A 75 8.78 -6.25 -27.74
N THR A 76 7.85 -6.87 -27.01
CA THR A 76 7.75 -6.75 -25.55
C THR A 76 9.03 -7.24 -24.86
N ASP A 77 9.61 -8.36 -25.33
CA ASP A 77 10.83 -8.93 -24.77
C ASP A 77 12.02 -7.97 -24.87
N LYS A 78 12.19 -7.31 -26.01
CA LYS A 78 13.22 -6.28 -26.21
C LYS A 78 13.04 -5.11 -25.25
N ALA A 79 11.81 -4.60 -25.11
CA ALA A 79 11.52 -3.50 -24.19
C ALA A 79 11.76 -3.91 -22.72
N LEU A 80 11.37 -5.12 -22.33
CA LEU A 80 11.61 -5.63 -20.97
C LEU A 80 13.11 -5.90 -20.69
N SER A 81 13.89 -6.32 -21.69
CA SER A 81 15.35 -6.47 -21.56
C SER A 81 16.03 -5.13 -21.36
N GLU A 82 15.66 -4.10 -22.12
CA GLU A 82 16.16 -2.73 -21.94
C GLU A 82 15.76 -2.17 -20.55
N LEU A 83 14.55 -2.50 -20.09
CA LEU A 83 14.09 -2.15 -18.74
C LEU A 83 14.94 -2.84 -17.66
N SER A 84 15.19 -4.15 -17.78
CA SER A 84 16.04 -4.90 -16.85
C SER A 84 17.47 -4.31 -16.80
N GLU A 85 18.07 -4.01 -17.95
CA GLU A 85 19.39 -3.36 -18.01
C GLU A 85 19.39 -2.00 -17.31
N THR A 86 18.35 -1.20 -17.52
CA THR A 86 18.18 0.11 -16.86
C THR A 86 18.02 -0.05 -15.34
N MET A 87 17.32 -1.09 -14.88
CA MET A 87 17.19 -1.43 -13.46
C MET A 87 18.53 -1.81 -12.83
N VAL A 88 19.39 -2.55 -13.55
CA VAL A 88 20.75 -2.87 -13.10
C VAL A 88 21.61 -1.61 -12.98
N GLN A 89 21.51 -0.69 -13.93
CA GLN A 89 22.19 0.61 -13.86
C GLN A 89 21.70 1.44 -12.66
N PHE A 90 20.39 1.49 -12.44
CA PHE A 90 19.78 2.17 -11.29
C PHE A 90 20.27 1.56 -9.98
N LYS A 91 20.26 0.22 -9.84
CA LYS A 91 20.78 -0.50 -8.66
C LYS A 91 22.24 -0.15 -8.40
N THR A 92 23.07 -0.12 -9.45
CA THR A 92 24.50 0.21 -9.34
C THR A 92 24.71 1.62 -8.80
N LYS A 93 23.96 2.61 -9.33
CA LYS A 93 23.98 3.99 -8.86
C LYS A 93 23.43 4.13 -7.43
N LEU A 94 22.42 3.35 -7.08
CA LEU A 94 21.85 3.33 -5.73
C LEU A 94 22.83 2.74 -4.71
N ILE A 95 23.51 1.64 -5.05
CA ILE A 95 24.59 1.07 -4.23
C ILE A 95 25.74 2.08 -4.09
N GLN A 96 26.10 2.79 -5.17
CA GLN A 96 27.07 3.88 -5.10
C GLN A 96 26.63 4.97 -4.11
N ALA A 97 25.36 5.39 -4.15
CA ALA A 97 24.81 6.35 -3.20
C ALA A 97 24.82 5.83 -1.74
N ALA A 98 24.72 4.52 -1.54
CA ALA A 98 24.62 3.87 -0.25
C ALA A 98 25.98 3.65 0.46
N ASN A 99 27.06 3.48 -0.30
CA ASN A 99 28.36 3.03 0.22
C ASN A 99 29.34 4.14 0.63
N ASP A 100 29.25 5.34 0.05
CA ASP A 100 30.20 6.44 0.34
C ASP A 100 29.55 7.61 1.09
N ILE A 101 30.34 8.28 1.94
CA ILE A 101 29.98 9.60 2.48
C ILE A 101 30.08 10.60 1.33
N HIS A 102 28.96 10.84 0.67
CA HIS A 102 28.86 11.76 -0.45
C HIS A 102 28.67 13.20 0.05
N SER A 103 29.32 14.16 -0.60
CA SER A 103 28.99 15.57 -0.42
C SER A 103 27.56 15.86 -0.92
N SER A 104 26.95 16.97 -0.49
CA SER A 104 25.60 17.34 -0.97
C SER A 104 25.54 17.45 -2.50
N ASN A 105 26.58 18.01 -3.13
CA ASN A 105 26.67 18.13 -4.59
C ASN A 105 26.82 16.76 -5.28
N SER A 106 27.58 15.83 -4.68
CA SER A 106 27.71 14.46 -5.20
C SER A 106 26.37 13.74 -5.15
N ARG A 107 25.64 13.86 -4.04
CA ARG A 107 24.30 13.27 -3.90
C ARG A 107 23.28 13.84 -4.87
N GLU A 108 23.28 15.15 -5.08
CA GLU A 108 22.40 15.80 -6.07
C GLU A 108 22.71 15.31 -7.49
N ALA A 109 23.99 15.13 -7.83
CA ALA A 109 24.39 14.58 -9.13
C ALA A 109 23.93 13.12 -9.29
N ILE A 110 24.11 12.28 -8.26
CA ILE A 110 23.63 10.89 -8.30
C ILE A 110 22.10 10.83 -8.37
N ALA A 111 21.39 11.66 -7.60
CA ALA A 111 19.93 11.77 -7.66
C ALA A 111 19.46 12.18 -9.06
N SER A 112 20.11 13.16 -9.70
CA SER A 112 19.82 13.56 -11.07
C SER A 112 20.07 12.44 -12.09
N ASP A 113 21.12 11.64 -11.91
CA ASP A 113 21.34 10.45 -12.73
C ASP A 113 20.23 9.41 -12.54
N LEU A 114 19.80 9.16 -11.30
CA LEU A 114 18.69 8.25 -11.00
C LEU A 114 17.35 8.75 -11.56
N GLU A 115 17.09 10.06 -11.52
CA GLU A 115 15.92 10.69 -12.16
C GLU A 115 15.93 10.45 -13.67
N LYS A 116 17.07 10.61 -14.35
CA LYS A 116 17.19 10.31 -15.78
C LYS A 116 16.96 8.83 -16.10
N LEU A 117 17.41 7.93 -15.23
CA LEU A 117 17.14 6.50 -15.39
C LEU A 117 15.64 6.21 -15.20
N LYS A 118 14.98 6.85 -14.24
CA LYS A 118 13.50 6.79 -14.09
C LYS A 118 12.79 7.30 -15.35
N ASP A 119 13.21 8.44 -15.89
CA ASP A 119 12.63 8.99 -17.11
C ASP A 119 12.84 8.04 -18.30
N HIS A 120 14.00 7.38 -18.37
CA HIS A 120 14.25 6.34 -19.36
C HIS A 120 13.33 5.13 -19.18
N ILE A 121 13.09 4.68 -17.95
CA ILE A 121 12.10 3.63 -17.64
C ILE A 121 10.71 4.03 -18.14
N ILE A 122 10.28 5.27 -17.90
CA ILE A 122 8.99 5.78 -18.40
C ILE A 122 8.95 5.77 -19.94
N ASN A 123 10.05 6.14 -20.61
CA ASN A 123 10.14 6.09 -22.07
C ASN A 123 10.00 4.65 -22.60
N ILE A 124 10.66 3.68 -21.96
CA ILE A 124 10.53 2.25 -22.30
C ILE A 124 9.08 1.79 -22.06
N ALA A 125 8.47 2.18 -20.95
CA ALA A 125 7.07 1.88 -20.63
C ALA A 125 6.06 2.47 -21.65
N ASN A 126 6.47 3.52 -22.37
CA ASN A 126 5.71 4.16 -23.45
C ASN A 126 6.17 3.70 -24.85
N THR A 127 6.82 2.55 -24.99
CA THR A 127 7.23 2.01 -26.30
C THR A 127 6.01 1.69 -27.17
N SER A 128 6.03 2.15 -28.42
CA SER A 128 4.98 1.91 -29.42
C SER A 128 5.52 1.18 -30.65
N ILE A 129 4.75 0.22 -31.17
CA ILE A 129 5.05 -0.48 -32.43
C ILE A 129 3.87 -0.29 -33.38
N GLY A 130 4.13 0.28 -34.56
CA GLY A 130 3.07 0.49 -35.56
C GLY A 130 1.98 1.49 -35.14
N GLY A 131 2.21 2.27 -34.09
CA GLY A 131 1.23 3.18 -33.49
C GLY A 131 0.56 2.64 -32.21
N ASP A 132 0.70 1.34 -31.94
CA ASP A 132 0.10 0.69 -30.77
C ASP A 132 1.12 0.60 -29.61
N PHE A 133 0.70 1.04 -28.42
CA PHE A 133 1.53 0.99 -27.22
C PHE A 133 1.54 -0.41 -26.59
N LEU A 134 2.75 -0.94 -26.32
CA LEU A 134 2.94 -2.32 -25.87
C LEU A 134 2.32 -2.61 -24.48
N PHE A 135 2.42 -1.64 -23.57
CA PHE A 135 2.02 -1.80 -22.16
C PHE A 135 0.67 -1.14 -21.85
N GLY A 136 -0.13 -0.76 -22.86
CA GLY A 136 -1.43 -0.09 -22.66
C GLY A 136 -2.60 -0.99 -22.27
N GLY A 137 -2.40 -2.32 -22.27
CA GLY A 137 -3.50 -3.27 -22.20
C GLY A 137 -4.28 -3.28 -23.52
N SER A 138 -5.60 -3.16 -23.48
CA SER A 138 -6.42 -2.96 -24.69
C SER A 138 -6.52 -1.49 -25.14
N LYS A 139 -6.04 -0.54 -24.32
CA LYS A 139 -5.96 0.90 -24.66
C LYS A 139 -4.62 1.22 -25.31
N VAL A 140 -4.46 0.77 -26.55
CA VAL A 140 -3.20 0.88 -27.31
C VAL A 140 -3.04 2.20 -28.07
N ASP A 141 -4.05 3.07 -28.06
CA ASP A 141 -4.13 4.29 -28.89
C ASP A 141 -3.47 5.53 -28.27
N ARG A 142 -3.00 5.43 -27.03
CA ARG A 142 -2.38 6.53 -26.28
C ARG A 142 -1.27 6.04 -25.37
N ALA A 143 -0.33 6.94 -25.07
CA ALA A 143 0.77 6.63 -24.16
C ALA A 143 0.24 6.15 -22.79
N PRO A 144 0.68 4.97 -22.30
CA PRO A 144 0.19 4.40 -21.05
C PRO A 144 0.64 5.17 -19.80
N PHE A 145 1.76 5.89 -19.83
CA PHE A 145 2.33 6.59 -18.67
C PHE A 145 2.59 8.07 -18.95
N ASP A 146 2.29 8.93 -17.98
CA ASP A 146 2.79 10.31 -17.98
C ASP A 146 4.17 10.44 -17.30
N SER A 147 4.70 11.65 -17.24
CA SER A 147 5.99 11.95 -16.61
C SER A 147 6.04 11.68 -15.11
N GLU A 148 4.90 11.56 -14.44
CA GLU A 148 4.81 11.24 -13.02
C GLU A 148 4.63 9.72 -12.79
N GLY A 149 4.62 8.92 -13.87
CA GLY A 149 4.40 7.48 -13.79
C GLY A 149 2.95 7.09 -13.50
N LYS A 150 1.98 7.99 -13.74
CA LYS A 150 0.55 7.65 -13.62
C LYS A 150 0.09 6.89 -14.86
N TYR A 151 -0.60 5.78 -14.62
CA TYR A 151 -1.07 4.87 -15.65
C TYR A 151 -2.44 5.27 -16.22
N TYR A 152 -2.54 5.32 -17.54
CA TYR A 152 -3.75 5.61 -18.31
C TYR A 152 -4.22 4.43 -19.16
N GLY A 153 -3.54 3.27 -19.12
CA GLY A 153 -4.00 2.06 -19.78
C GLY A 153 -5.13 1.34 -19.02
N ASN A 154 -5.29 0.04 -19.29
CA ASN A 154 -6.12 -0.86 -18.48
C ASN A 154 -5.39 -2.18 -18.21
N ASN A 155 -5.99 -3.04 -17.39
CA ASN A 155 -5.43 -4.34 -17.03
C ASN A 155 -6.03 -5.47 -17.90
N GLU A 156 -6.37 -5.19 -19.16
CA GLU A 156 -6.99 -6.17 -20.06
C GLU A 156 -5.93 -6.92 -20.87
N LYS A 157 -6.04 -8.25 -20.89
CA LYS A 157 -5.15 -9.14 -21.66
C LYS A 157 -5.63 -9.24 -23.11
N LEU A 158 -4.72 -9.00 -24.03
CA LEU A 158 -4.90 -9.22 -25.45
C LEU A 158 -4.63 -10.70 -25.75
N ASN A 159 -5.63 -11.36 -26.33
CA ASN A 159 -5.58 -12.79 -26.63
C ASN A 159 -5.59 -13.02 -28.14
N ALA A 160 -4.79 -13.98 -28.57
CA ALA A 160 -4.82 -14.52 -29.92
C ALA A 160 -5.70 -15.77 -29.96
N LEU A 161 -6.61 -15.83 -30.93
CA LEU A 161 -7.43 -17.03 -31.19
C LEU A 161 -6.70 -17.93 -32.18
N ILE A 162 -6.20 -19.06 -31.70
CA ILE A 162 -5.28 -19.89 -32.48
C ILE A 162 -5.91 -21.23 -32.91
N SER A 163 -7.05 -21.58 -32.33
CA SER A 163 -7.92 -22.69 -32.74
C SER A 163 -9.32 -22.51 -32.13
N SER A 164 -10.29 -23.33 -32.54
CA SER A 164 -11.65 -23.33 -31.98
C SER A 164 -11.61 -23.47 -30.45
N ASN A 165 -11.98 -22.39 -29.74
CA ASN A 165 -11.99 -22.27 -28.27
C ASN A 165 -10.64 -22.21 -27.54
N ASN A 166 -9.51 -21.89 -28.20
CA ASN A 166 -8.25 -21.65 -27.49
C ASN A 166 -7.73 -20.22 -27.68
N LEU A 167 -7.88 -19.41 -26.63
CA LEU A 167 -7.37 -18.04 -26.53
C LEU A 167 -6.08 -18.06 -25.71
N VAL A 168 -4.99 -17.51 -26.26
CA VAL A 168 -3.71 -17.39 -25.56
C VAL A 168 -3.32 -15.92 -25.42
N PRO A 169 -2.99 -15.43 -24.22
CA PRO A 169 -2.55 -14.06 -24.02
C PRO A 169 -1.15 -13.84 -24.61
N TYR A 170 -0.90 -12.64 -25.14
CA TYR A 170 0.39 -12.27 -25.75
C TYR A 170 0.96 -10.92 -25.30
N ASN A 171 0.27 -10.19 -24.41
CA ASN A 171 0.74 -8.92 -23.86
C ASN A 171 1.00 -9.00 -22.35
N ILE A 172 1.88 -8.11 -21.88
CA ILE A 172 2.02 -7.75 -20.47
C ILE A 172 1.48 -6.33 -20.32
N THR A 173 0.57 -6.12 -19.37
CA THR A 173 0.00 -4.78 -19.17
C THR A 173 0.93 -3.91 -18.32
N GLY A 174 0.87 -2.58 -18.48
CA GLY A 174 1.60 -1.66 -17.62
C GLY A 174 1.15 -1.71 -16.16
N HIS A 175 -0.09 -2.15 -15.92
CA HIS A 175 -0.56 -2.43 -14.56
C HIS A 175 0.15 -3.64 -13.95
N GLU A 176 0.20 -4.77 -14.66
CA GLU A 176 0.94 -5.96 -14.19
C GLU A 176 2.42 -5.65 -13.99
N LEU A 177 3.02 -4.83 -14.85
CA LEU A 177 4.46 -4.52 -14.84
C LEU A 177 4.90 -3.57 -13.72
N PHE A 178 4.09 -2.55 -13.39
CA PHE A 178 4.50 -1.46 -12.47
C PHE A 178 3.62 -1.32 -11.22
N PHE A 179 2.47 -2.00 -11.18
CA PHE A 179 1.53 -2.00 -10.05
C PHE A 179 1.03 -3.41 -9.72
N GLY A 180 1.80 -4.43 -10.12
CA GLY A 180 1.50 -5.82 -9.87
C GLY A 180 1.60 -6.21 -8.40
N ARG A 181 1.34 -7.49 -8.14
CA ARG A 181 1.47 -8.10 -6.82
C ARG A 181 2.31 -9.36 -6.92
N ASP A 182 3.30 -9.45 -6.04
CA ASP A 182 4.17 -10.64 -5.90
C ASP A 182 3.77 -11.44 -4.65
N SER A 183 2.96 -12.47 -4.85
CA SER A 183 2.43 -13.32 -3.76
C SER A 183 3.50 -14.16 -3.03
N ASP A 184 4.72 -14.24 -3.56
CA ASP A 184 5.87 -14.90 -2.94
C ASP A 184 6.69 -13.97 -2.04
N LYS A 185 6.43 -12.66 -2.10
CA LYS A 185 7.13 -11.64 -1.28
C LYS A 185 6.41 -11.42 0.04
N GLN A 186 7.09 -10.80 0.98
CA GLN A 186 6.64 -10.64 2.36
C GLN A 186 6.58 -9.16 2.73
N LYS A 187 5.73 -8.80 3.68
CA LYS A 187 5.76 -7.45 4.26
C LYS A 187 6.87 -7.35 5.30
N ILE A 188 7.66 -6.29 5.20
CA ILE A 188 8.74 -5.95 6.13
C ILE A 188 8.48 -4.54 6.64
N ILE A 189 8.45 -4.38 7.96
CA ILE A 189 8.30 -3.10 8.63
C ILE A 189 9.48 -2.82 9.56
N THR A 190 9.77 -1.55 9.81
CA THR A 190 10.86 -1.12 10.68
C THR A 190 10.47 0.06 11.57
N SER A 191 11.00 0.06 12.79
CA SER A 191 11.01 1.25 13.64
C SER A 191 11.90 2.33 13.02
N ASN A 192 11.65 3.59 13.33
CA ASN A 192 12.33 4.72 12.66
C ASN A 192 12.97 5.71 13.62
N ILE A 193 13.34 5.22 14.80
CA ILE A 193 14.20 5.87 15.77
C ILE A 193 15.43 4.98 15.97
N LYS A 194 16.63 5.54 15.78
CA LYS A 194 17.89 4.80 16.00
C LYS A 194 18.06 4.54 17.49
N MET A 195 18.48 3.33 17.85
CA MET A 195 18.66 2.95 19.25
C MET A 195 20.14 2.80 19.55
N LEU A 196 20.62 3.64 20.47
CA LEU A 196 22.01 3.65 20.93
C LEU A 196 22.10 2.93 22.28
N ASN A 197 23.24 2.31 22.51
CA ASN A 197 23.61 1.75 23.80
C ASN A 197 23.87 2.91 24.78
N GLN A 198 22.94 3.12 25.70
CA GLN A 198 22.94 4.25 26.63
C GLN A 198 24.15 4.22 27.56
N SER A 199 24.62 3.03 27.97
CA SER A 199 25.82 2.89 28.81
C SER A 199 27.10 3.33 28.09
N LYS A 200 27.16 3.24 26.76
CA LYS A 200 28.30 3.72 25.95
C LYS A 200 28.16 5.18 25.55
N LEU A 201 26.93 5.67 25.45
CA LEU A 201 26.64 7.08 25.20
C LEU A 201 26.89 7.94 26.45
N HIS A 202 26.60 7.40 27.63
CA HIS A 202 26.72 8.07 28.93
C HIS A 202 27.58 7.26 29.92
N PRO A 203 28.87 7.01 29.60
CA PRO A 203 29.73 6.18 30.44
C PRO A 203 29.97 6.78 31.83
N ASP A 204 29.97 8.11 31.92
CA ASP A 204 30.12 8.89 33.13
C ASP A 204 29.02 8.65 34.16
N VAL A 205 27.80 8.40 33.70
CA VAL A 205 26.64 8.10 34.56
C VAL A 205 26.47 6.60 34.75
N MET A 206 26.46 5.84 33.66
CA MET A 206 25.99 4.45 33.65
C MET A 206 27.08 3.37 33.72
N ASP A 207 28.33 3.67 33.36
CA ASP A 207 29.42 2.68 33.32
C ASP A 207 30.35 2.84 34.53
N ALA A 208 30.14 2.02 35.57
CA ALA A 208 30.91 2.07 36.82
C ALA A 208 32.44 1.93 36.63
N ILE A 209 32.88 1.23 35.57
CA ILE A 209 34.30 0.91 35.35
C ILE A 209 34.97 1.98 34.48
N ASN A 210 34.26 2.47 33.47
CA ASN A 210 34.83 3.31 32.41
C ASN A 210 34.30 4.75 32.41
N LYS A 211 33.96 5.31 33.58
CA LYS A 211 33.36 6.64 33.74
C LYS A 211 34.08 7.79 33.01
N THR A 212 35.40 7.68 32.85
CA THR A 212 36.22 8.72 32.23
C THR A 212 36.36 8.58 30.71
N ASN A 213 35.80 7.52 30.11
CA ASN A 213 35.82 7.36 28.66
C ASN A 213 34.95 8.43 28.00
N PRO A 214 35.34 8.91 26.81
CA PRO A 214 34.48 9.81 26.06
C PRO A 214 33.19 9.07 25.62
N PRO A 215 32.04 9.77 25.57
CA PRO A 215 30.81 9.28 24.97
C PRO A 215 31.02 8.66 23.58
N GLN A 216 30.41 7.50 23.32
CA GLN A 216 30.48 6.81 22.04
C GLN A 216 29.08 6.47 21.51
N GLU A 217 28.81 6.85 20.26
CA GLU A 217 27.61 6.40 19.55
C GLU A 217 27.78 4.95 19.09
N VAL A 218 27.35 4.01 19.93
CA VAL A 218 27.30 2.58 19.61
C VAL A 218 25.84 2.16 19.51
N TYR A 219 25.47 1.51 18.41
CA TYR A 219 24.11 0.98 18.22
C TYR A 219 23.86 -0.24 19.11
N ILE A 220 22.64 -0.35 19.62
CA ILE A 220 22.23 -1.47 20.47
C ILE A 220 22.21 -2.79 19.68
N LYS A 221 22.58 -3.88 20.35
CA LYS A 221 22.57 -5.24 19.81
C LYS A 221 21.61 -6.15 20.58
N PRO A 222 21.17 -7.28 20.01
CA PRO A 222 20.27 -8.21 20.70
C PRO A 222 20.81 -8.73 22.04
N GLU A 223 22.13 -8.92 22.15
CA GLU A 223 22.81 -9.39 23.37
C GLU A 223 23.03 -8.31 24.45
N ASP A 224 22.78 -7.03 24.13
CA ASP A 224 22.89 -5.96 25.12
C ASP A 224 21.75 -6.05 26.14
N THR A 225 21.97 -5.49 27.34
CA THR A 225 20.96 -5.53 28.41
C THR A 225 19.83 -4.55 28.11
N LEU A 226 18.65 -4.80 28.71
CA LEU A 226 17.53 -3.86 28.61
C LEU A 226 17.88 -2.49 29.19
N ARG A 227 18.71 -2.47 30.24
CA ARG A 227 19.27 -1.26 30.83
C ARG A 227 20.11 -0.47 29.82
N ASP A 228 20.88 -1.15 28.96
CA ASP A 228 21.64 -0.52 27.88
C ASP A 228 20.74 0.08 26.78
N LEU A 229 19.54 -0.49 26.54
CA LEU A 229 18.58 0.04 25.56
C LEU A 229 17.83 1.27 26.09
N ILE A 230 17.32 1.17 27.31
CA ILE A 230 16.39 2.16 27.88
C ILE A 230 17.11 3.29 28.61
N GLY A 231 18.21 2.96 29.27
CA GLY A 231 18.94 3.90 30.10
C GLY A 231 18.51 3.91 31.57
N ASP A 232 19.38 4.52 32.38
CA ASP A 232 19.12 4.79 33.79
C ASP A 232 19.93 6.00 34.28
N ASN A 233 19.70 6.43 35.52
CA ASN A 233 20.22 7.69 36.06
C ASN A 233 21.49 7.55 36.92
N ASP A 234 21.97 6.32 37.10
CA ASP A 234 23.21 6.03 37.81
C ASP A 234 23.94 4.81 37.21
N ASN A 235 24.93 4.29 37.93
CA ASN A 235 25.68 3.07 37.57
C ASN A 235 25.37 1.87 38.48
N ASP A 236 24.42 1.99 39.42
CA ASP A 236 23.98 0.86 40.24
C ASP A 236 23.01 0.03 39.40
N THR A 237 23.44 -1.15 38.97
CA THR A 237 22.61 -2.01 38.14
C THR A 237 21.52 -2.72 38.96
N SER A 238 21.44 -2.53 40.27
CA SER A 238 20.60 -3.34 41.16
C SER A 238 19.40 -2.60 41.75
N ASN A 239 19.29 -1.29 41.53
CA ASN A 239 18.26 -0.42 42.08
C ASN A 239 17.23 0.06 41.03
N ASP A 240 17.41 -0.29 39.75
CA ASP A 240 16.53 0.17 38.67
C ASP A 240 15.08 -0.31 38.89
N ALA A 241 14.12 0.58 38.66
CA ALA A 241 12.71 0.21 38.60
C ALA A 241 12.39 -0.65 37.37
N LYS A 242 11.24 -1.33 37.40
CA LYS A 242 10.72 -2.06 36.25
C LYS A 242 10.40 -1.12 35.09
N GLU A 243 10.66 -1.59 33.88
CA GLU A 243 10.22 -0.91 32.66
C GLU A 243 8.94 -1.55 32.14
N TYR A 244 7.96 -0.73 31.80
CA TYR A 244 6.66 -1.12 31.26
C TYR A 244 6.60 -0.80 29.76
N PHE A 245 6.16 -1.77 28.97
CA PHE A 245 6.03 -1.66 27.51
C PHE A 245 4.57 -1.70 27.11
N TYR A 246 4.19 -0.80 26.20
CA TYR A 246 2.87 -0.68 25.63
C TYR A 246 2.97 -0.89 24.13
N LEU A 247 2.55 -2.07 23.68
CA LEU A 247 2.65 -2.52 22.30
C LEU A 247 1.28 -2.47 21.64
N ARG A 248 1.22 -1.93 20.42
CA ARG A 248 0.03 -1.91 19.56
C ARG A 248 0.42 -2.32 18.14
N GLY A 249 -0.48 -3.00 17.45
CA GLY A 249 -0.16 -3.46 16.10
C GLY A 249 -1.31 -4.15 15.38
N VAL A 250 -0.95 -4.83 14.29
CA VAL A 250 -1.80 -5.77 13.54
C VAL A 250 -1.01 -7.06 13.36
N ARG A 251 -1.66 -8.18 13.68
CA ARG A 251 -1.11 -9.53 13.47
C ARG A 251 -1.15 -9.92 11.98
N PRO A 252 -0.40 -10.95 11.57
CA PRO A 252 -0.49 -11.47 10.21
C PRO A 252 -1.92 -11.87 9.78
N ASP A 253 -2.79 -12.27 10.70
CA ASP A 253 -4.20 -12.60 10.39
C ASP A 253 -5.10 -11.38 10.17
N GLY A 254 -4.56 -10.16 10.23
CA GLY A 254 -5.29 -8.90 10.07
C GLY A 254 -5.94 -8.37 11.35
N SER A 255 -5.94 -9.13 12.45
CA SER A 255 -6.50 -8.67 13.71
C SER A 255 -5.62 -7.61 14.38
N ASN A 256 -6.25 -6.54 14.86
CA ASN A 256 -5.58 -5.57 15.72
C ASN A 256 -5.31 -6.21 17.09
N PHE A 257 -4.24 -5.76 17.74
CA PHE A 257 -3.97 -6.14 19.12
C PHE A 257 -3.28 -5.02 19.88
N LYS A 258 -3.46 -5.03 21.20
CA LYS A 258 -2.66 -4.29 22.17
C LYS A 258 -2.17 -5.21 23.28
N ALA A 259 -0.96 -4.95 23.77
CA ALA A 259 -0.35 -5.70 24.85
C ALA A 259 0.41 -4.77 25.80
N LYS A 260 0.40 -5.14 27.08
CA LYS A 260 1.13 -4.47 28.15
C LYS A 260 1.93 -5.51 28.92
N PHE A 261 3.23 -5.33 29.02
CA PHE A 261 4.12 -6.23 29.75
C PHE A 261 5.27 -5.43 30.38
N SER A 262 5.95 -6.02 31.36
CA SER A 262 7.02 -5.36 32.10
C SER A 262 8.26 -6.24 32.20
N PHE A 263 9.42 -5.62 32.26
CA PHE A 263 10.70 -6.29 32.50
C PHE A 263 11.45 -5.65 33.67
N ASP A 264 12.23 -6.47 34.37
CA ASP A 264 13.17 -6.00 35.37
C ASP A 264 14.40 -5.41 34.65
N LYS A 265 14.64 -4.10 34.79
CA LYS A 265 15.88 -3.47 34.31
C LYS A 265 17.06 -3.85 35.21
N ALA A 266 16.79 -3.97 36.51
CA ALA A 266 17.80 -4.25 37.52
C ALA A 266 18.32 -5.68 37.43
N TYR A 267 19.63 -5.83 37.59
CA TYR A 267 20.32 -7.11 37.69
C TYR A 267 21.53 -7.03 38.64
N LYS A 268 21.82 -8.17 39.29
CA LYS A 268 23.04 -8.35 40.11
C LYS A 268 24.17 -9.04 39.36
N ASN A 269 23.82 -9.95 38.45
CA ASN A 269 24.77 -10.62 37.55
C ASN A 269 24.30 -10.35 36.11
N LYS A 270 25.22 -9.80 35.29
CA LYS A 270 24.95 -9.46 33.89
C LYS A 270 24.51 -10.67 33.06
N GLU A 271 24.96 -11.88 33.39
CA GLU A 271 24.57 -13.11 32.69
C GLU A 271 23.07 -13.46 32.83
N ASN A 272 22.42 -12.96 33.90
CA ASN A 272 20.99 -13.17 34.16
C ASN A 272 20.16 -11.92 33.89
N ALA A 273 20.77 -10.87 33.35
CA ALA A 273 20.07 -9.63 33.04
C ALA A 273 19.08 -9.85 31.90
N THR A 274 17.92 -9.19 31.95
CA THR A 274 17.03 -9.14 30.79
C THR A 274 17.74 -8.44 29.64
N THR A 275 17.70 -9.06 28.48
CA THR A 275 18.36 -8.60 27.26
C THR A 275 17.38 -7.98 26.29
N VAL A 276 17.89 -7.29 25.28
CA VAL A 276 17.05 -6.83 24.17
C VAL A 276 16.44 -8.02 23.42
N ASN A 277 17.14 -9.15 23.31
CA ASN A 277 16.58 -10.35 22.70
C ASN A 277 15.33 -10.86 23.44
N ASP A 278 15.28 -10.78 24.77
CA ASP A 278 14.08 -11.14 25.55
C ASP A 278 12.88 -10.23 25.21
N LEU A 279 13.13 -8.94 24.97
CA LEU A 279 12.12 -8.01 24.48
C LEU A 279 11.64 -8.38 23.07
N LEU A 280 12.54 -8.68 22.14
CA LEU A 280 12.18 -9.09 20.78
C LEU A 280 11.37 -10.40 20.79
N ASP A 281 11.74 -11.36 21.62
CA ASP A 281 11.02 -12.62 21.79
C ASP A 281 9.63 -12.39 22.39
N GLN A 282 9.49 -11.49 23.35
CA GLN A 282 8.18 -11.12 23.90
C GLN A 282 7.30 -10.44 22.86
N ILE A 283 7.83 -9.48 22.09
CA ILE A 283 7.10 -8.88 20.97
C ILE A 283 6.67 -9.98 19.99
N GLY A 284 7.55 -10.94 19.68
CA GLY A 284 7.23 -12.08 18.81
C GLY A 284 6.05 -12.90 19.31
N LYS A 285 6.02 -13.23 20.60
CA LYS A 285 4.88 -13.92 21.22
C LYS A 285 3.61 -13.08 21.10
N GLU A 286 3.70 -11.78 21.33
CA GLU A 286 2.56 -10.87 21.17
C GLU A 286 2.08 -10.75 19.73
N PHE A 287 2.89 -11.04 18.71
CA PHE A 287 2.43 -11.18 17.31
C PHE A 287 1.84 -12.57 17.00
N GLY A 288 2.12 -13.58 17.83
CA GLY A 288 1.60 -14.95 17.70
C GLY A 288 2.68 -16.03 17.55
N ASN A 289 3.96 -15.71 17.75
CA ASN A 289 5.01 -16.71 17.74
C ASN A 289 4.82 -17.70 18.90
N THR A 290 5.11 -18.96 18.61
CA THR A 290 5.14 -20.06 19.57
C THR A 290 6.51 -20.73 19.50
N PRO A 291 6.90 -21.56 20.48
CA PRO A 291 8.18 -22.26 20.42
C PRO A 291 8.35 -23.16 19.18
N GLN A 292 7.25 -23.60 18.55
CA GLN A 292 7.25 -24.49 17.39
C GLN A 292 7.00 -23.77 16.07
N ASN A 293 6.37 -22.59 16.07
CA ASN A 293 5.97 -21.88 14.86
C ASN A 293 6.21 -20.38 14.99
N LYS A 294 6.96 -19.80 14.05
CA LYS A 294 7.16 -18.36 13.90
C LYS A 294 6.25 -17.81 12.81
N VAL A 295 5.30 -16.96 13.19
CA VAL A 295 4.43 -16.23 12.27
C VAL A 295 5.06 -14.91 11.81
N VAL A 296 5.95 -14.35 12.63
CA VAL A 296 6.79 -13.20 12.30
C VAL A 296 8.23 -13.46 12.69
N ASP A 297 9.16 -12.90 11.93
CA ASP A 297 10.56 -12.81 12.29
C ASP A 297 10.88 -11.39 12.77
N ILE A 298 11.50 -11.28 13.95
CA ILE A 298 11.79 -10.00 14.60
C ILE A 298 13.28 -9.95 14.84
N SER A 299 13.91 -8.86 14.40
CA SER A 299 15.35 -8.66 14.54
C SER A 299 15.68 -7.19 14.75
N LEU A 300 16.93 -6.92 15.13
CA LEU A 300 17.49 -5.58 15.07
C LEU A 300 18.36 -5.43 13.83
N ASN A 301 18.24 -4.29 13.17
CA ASN A 301 19.19 -3.93 12.13
C ASN A 301 20.47 -3.32 12.72
N THR A 302 21.42 -2.97 11.85
CA THR A 302 22.73 -2.41 12.25
C THR A 302 22.64 -1.09 13.03
N TRP A 303 21.48 -0.41 13.02
CA TRP A 303 21.25 0.85 13.73
C TRP A 303 20.40 0.69 15.00
N GLY A 304 20.14 -0.56 15.41
CA GLY A 304 19.33 -0.83 16.58
C GLY A 304 17.83 -0.64 16.37
N GLN A 305 17.37 -0.47 15.13
CA GLN A 305 15.94 -0.38 14.83
C GLN A 305 15.33 -1.77 14.78
N ILE A 306 14.11 -1.89 15.29
CA ILE A 306 13.35 -3.15 15.30
C ILE A 306 12.77 -3.36 13.90
N GLU A 307 13.13 -4.48 13.27
CA GLU A 307 12.59 -4.93 11.99
C GLU A 307 11.71 -6.15 12.20
N ILE A 308 10.51 -6.12 11.61
CA ILE A 308 9.53 -7.20 11.69
C ILE A 308 9.18 -7.63 10.27
N ARG A 309 9.35 -8.92 9.99
CA ARG A 309 9.04 -9.56 8.71
C ARG A 309 7.89 -10.54 8.90
N ASP A 310 6.87 -10.44 8.06
CA ASP A 310 5.81 -11.44 8.00
C ASP A 310 6.35 -12.73 7.38
N MET A 311 6.14 -13.86 8.03
CA MET A 311 6.58 -15.16 7.51
C MET A 311 5.63 -15.73 6.46
N LYS A 312 4.39 -15.23 6.38
CA LYS A 312 3.39 -15.65 5.39
C LYS A 312 3.60 -14.87 4.07
N PRO A 313 4.00 -15.54 2.97
CA PRO A 313 4.13 -14.90 1.67
C PRO A 313 2.80 -14.34 1.18
N GLY A 314 2.85 -13.23 0.46
CA GLY A 314 1.68 -12.56 -0.09
C GLY A 314 0.80 -11.94 0.99
N ASN A 315 1.27 -11.82 2.22
CA ASN A 315 0.55 -11.11 3.28
C ASN A 315 1.06 -9.68 3.42
N SER A 316 0.16 -8.75 3.75
CA SER A 316 0.48 -7.30 3.79
C SER A 316 -0.15 -6.57 4.98
N THR A 317 -0.61 -7.30 5.99
CA THR A 317 -1.41 -6.76 7.10
C THR A 317 -0.58 -6.21 8.25
N ILE A 318 0.58 -6.80 8.56
CA ILE A 318 1.32 -6.52 9.81
C ILE A 318 1.58 -5.03 10.06
N ASP A 319 1.48 -4.63 11.33
CA ASP A 319 1.74 -3.27 11.77
C ASP A 319 2.30 -3.22 13.20
N PHE A 320 3.07 -2.18 13.52
CA PHE A 320 3.82 -2.09 14.78
C PHE A 320 3.92 -0.66 15.31
N HIS A 321 3.68 -0.51 16.61
CA HIS A 321 3.96 0.69 17.39
C HIS A 321 4.29 0.31 18.83
N LEU A 322 5.43 0.77 19.33
CA LEU A 322 5.89 0.48 20.69
C LEU A 322 6.31 1.76 21.40
N ILE A 323 5.93 1.85 22.67
CA ILE A 323 6.47 2.81 23.64
C ILE A 323 6.84 2.06 24.93
N SER A 324 7.80 2.60 25.67
CA SER A 324 8.13 2.14 27.02
C SER A 324 8.10 3.29 28.02
N SER A 325 7.88 2.95 29.28
CA SER A 325 7.79 3.89 30.40
C SER A 325 8.33 3.28 31.69
N ASP A 326 8.84 4.14 32.56
CA ASP A 326 9.20 3.82 33.95
C ASP A 326 7.98 3.75 34.90
N MET A 327 6.78 4.10 34.40
CA MET A 327 5.54 4.05 35.16
C MET A 327 4.51 3.08 34.56
N ASP A 328 3.81 2.38 35.47
CA ASP A 328 2.67 1.53 35.18
C ASP A 328 1.37 2.35 35.17
N VAL A 329 0.73 2.46 34.01
CA VAL A 329 -0.56 3.13 33.86
C VAL A 329 -1.53 2.24 33.10
N ASP A 330 -2.82 2.43 33.35
CA ASP A 330 -3.86 1.78 32.56
C ASP A 330 -4.13 2.57 31.27
N ASN A 331 -4.04 3.89 31.28
CA ASN A 331 -4.17 4.70 30.07
C ASN A 331 -2.85 5.41 29.75
N VAL A 332 -2.33 5.22 28.54
CA VAL A 332 -1.04 5.81 28.13
C VAL A 332 -1.05 7.35 28.13
N GLU A 333 -2.21 7.99 28.07
CA GLU A 333 -2.33 9.46 28.20
C GLU A 333 -1.90 9.96 29.59
N GLU A 334 -2.03 9.12 30.63
CA GLU A 334 -1.62 9.44 32.01
C GLU A 334 -0.11 9.52 32.16
N LEU A 335 0.68 8.92 31.25
CA LEU A 335 2.14 8.96 31.30
C LEU A 335 2.68 10.39 31.31
N LYS A 336 2.16 11.26 30.44
CA LYS A 336 2.58 12.66 30.36
C LYS A 336 2.07 13.49 31.53
N THR A 337 0.90 13.16 32.06
CA THR A 337 0.31 13.81 33.24
C THR A 337 1.10 13.49 34.51
N ASN A 338 1.61 12.26 34.63
CA ASN A 338 2.33 11.78 35.80
C ASN A 338 3.84 12.06 35.74
N GLY A 339 4.33 12.71 34.67
CA GLY A 339 5.76 13.00 34.51
C GLY A 339 6.61 11.76 34.24
N ALA A 340 6.02 10.71 33.66
CA ALA A 340 6.72 9.48 33.33
C ALA A 340 7.69 9.69 32.15
N ARG A 341 8.82 8.98 32.17
CA ARG A 341 9.76 8.97 31.06
C ARG A 341 9.23 8.06 29.96
N ILE A 342 8.96 8.63 28.78
CA ILE A 342 8.54 7.87 27.61
C ILE A 342 9.73 7.65 26.68
N THR A 343 10.00 6.39 26.32
CA THR A 343 10.87 6.02 25.20
C THR A 343 10.02 5.54 24.03
N SER A 344 10.13 6.22 22.90
CA SER A 344 9.39 5.89 21.68
C SER A 344 10.28 5.19 20.67
N PHE A 345 9.70 4.27 19.89
CA PHE A 345 10.38 3.54 18.83
C PHE A 345 9.92 4.01 17.43
N ASN A 346 8.81 4.76 17.37
CA ASN A 346 8.17 5.20 16.14
C ASN A 346 7.92 6.70 16.15
N LYS A 347 8.33 7.38 15.08
CA LYS A 347 8.12 8.82 14.89
C LYS A 347 7.36 9.12 13.62
N SER A 348 6.50 10.13 13.68
CA SER A 348 5.75 10.60 12.51
C SER A 348 5.53 12.11 12.56
N PRO A 349 5.41 12.77 11.40
CA PRO A 349 5.11 14.20 11.31
C PRO A 349 3.60 14.46 11.24
N PHE A 350 2.78 13.52 11.69
CA PHE A 350 1.34 13.69 11.66
C PHE A 350 0.92 14.61 12.79
N LEU A 351 0.17 15.66 12.46
CA LEU A 351 -0.48 16.49 13.46
C LEU A 351 -1.34 15.60 14.35
N THR A 352 -1.17 15.69 15.65
CA THR A 352 -1.94 14.91 16.62
C THR A 352 -3.01 15.78 17.27
N ASP A 353 -3.82 15.16 18.14
CA ASP A 353 -4.85 15.87 18.87
C ASP A 353 -4.30 16.78 19.98
N ARG A 354 -5.15 17.67 20.48
CA ARG A 354 -4.93 18.49 21.67
C ARG A 354 -5.72 17.94 22.85
N SER A 355 -5.47 16.67 23.17
CA SER A 355 -6.32 15.90 24.10
C SER A 355 -5.86 15.94 25.55
N LEU A 356 -4.70 16.55 25.86
CA LEU A 356 -4.20 16.62 27.23
C LEU A 356 -4.70 17.89 27.92
N SER A 357 -5.14 17.76 29.17
CA SER A 357 -5.52 18.89 30.03
C SER A 357 -4.39 19.34 30.95
N SER A 358 -3.47 18.43 31.28
CA SER A 358 -2.28 18.72 32.07
C SER A 358 -1.09 17.85 31.66
N ILE A 359 0.13 18.35 31.90
CA ILE A 359 1.39 17.63 31.69
C ILE A 359 2.39 18.01 32.79
N GLN A 360 3.28 17.09 33.12
CA GLN A 360 4.37 17.31 34.07
C GLN A 360 5.73 17.19 33.37
N GLY A 361 6.66 18.07 33.72
CA GLY A 361 8.04 18.04 33.23
C GLY A 361 8.76 16.77 33.69
N VAL A 362 9.59 16.24 32.81
CA VAL A 362 10.36 15.01 33.03
C VAL A 362 11.84 15.39 33.14
N SER A 363 12.48 14.98 34.23
CA SER A 363 13.92 15.17 34.41
C SER A 363 14.72 14.26 33.48
N ASP A 364 15.88 14.73 33.01
CA ASP A 364 16.79 13.90 32.22
C ASP A 364 17.58 12.95 33.13
N ASN A 365 17.72 11.69 32.70
CA ASN A 365 18.43 10.67 33.48
C ASN A 365 19.95 10.92 33.53
N TYR A 366 20.52 11.65 32.57
CA TYR A 366 21.98 11.78 32.45
C TYR A 366 22.49 13.14 32.90
N ASP A 367 21.63 14.15 32.92
CA ASP A 367 21.97 15.49 33.41
C ASP A 367 20.80 16.07 34.21
N PHE A 368 20.92 16.03 35.53
CA PHE A 368 19.81 16.38 36.42
C PHE A 368 19.47 17.87 36.37
N ARG A 369 20.25 18.69 35.66
CA ARG A 369 19.92 20.11 35.41
C ARG A 369 18.72 20.23 34.48
N PHE A 370 18.52 19.26 33.60
CA PHE A 370 17.54 19.35 32.53
C PHE A 370 16.20 18.76 32.96
N VAL A 371 15.16 19.59 32.86
CA VAL A 371 13.77 19.18 32.90
C VAL A 371 13.13 19.56 31.58
N ARG A 372 12.59 18.56 30.88
CA ARG A 372 11.94 18.76 29.59
C ARG A 372 10.43 18.66 29.72
N ILE A 373 9.72 19.44 28.92
CA ILE A 373 8.28 19.22 28.72
C ILE A 373 8.09 18.00 27.80
N PRO A 374 7.29 16.99 28.19
CA PRO A 374 7.19 15.71 27.47
C PRO A 374 6.28 15.78 26.23
N THR A 375 6.27 16.90 25.52
CA THR A 375 5.59 17.05 24.24
C THR A 375 6.29 18.11 23.39
N ALA A 376 6.24 17.96 22.07
CA ALA A 376 6.57 19.03 21.16
C ALA A 376 5.34 19.95 20.98
N PHE A 377 5.55 21.25 21.12
CA PHE A 377 4.54 22.24 20.77
C PHE A 377 4.50 22.39 19.25
N ILE A 378 3.50 21.77 18.63
CA ILE A 378 3.25 21.83 17.20
C ILE A 378 2.03 22.71 16.94
N ALA A 379 2.18 23.71 16.08
CA ALA A 379 1.11 24.61 15.70
C ALA A 379 0.04 23.89 14.86
N GLN A 380 -1.16 24.47 14.75
CA GLN A 380 -2.29 23.89 14.03
C GLN A 380 -2.03 23.72 12.51
N ASP A 381 -1.03 24.39 11.95
CA ASP A 381 -0.55 24.25 10.58
C ASP A 381 0.52 23.14 10.42
N ASN A 382 0.76 22.35 11.48
CA ASN A 382 1.73 21.26 11.54
C ASN A 382 3.20 21.71 11.49
N THR A 383 3.49 22.94 11.93
CA THR A 383 4.86 23.45 12.09
C THR A 383 5.30 23.42 13.56
N ALA A 384 6.58 23.13 13.79
CA ALA A 384 7.14 23.19 15.15
C ALA A 384 7.18 24.63 15.66
N ALA A 385 6.75 24.85 16.90
CA ALA A 385 6.73 26.17 17.49
C ALA A 385 8.14 26.77 17.58
N VAL A 386 8.22 28.05 17.25
CA VAL A 386 9.39 28.91 17.40
C VAL A 386 9.06 30.04 18.38
N LYS A 387 10.06 30.83 18.78
CA LYS A 387 9.92 31.87 19.81
C LYS A 387 8.76 32.85 19.54
N ASN A 388 8.50 33.20 18.30
CA ASN A 388 7.43 34.14 17.90
C ASN A 388 6.08 33.47 17.60
N THR A 389 5.96 32.14 17.71
CA THR A 389 4.68 31.44 17.55
C THR A 389 3.74 31.84 18.69
N LYS A 390 2.48 32.15 18.35
CA LYS A 390 1.45 32.49 19.35
C LYS A 390 0.96 31.23 20.06
N LEU A 391 0.65 31.33 21.34
CA LEU A 391 0.09 30.19 22.08
C LEU A 391 -1.28 29.78 21.52
N SER A 392 -2.08 30.74 21.03
CA SER A 392 -3.36 30.46 20.34
C SER A 392 -3.24 29.53 19.13
N ASP A 393 -2.08 29.50 18.47
CA ASP A 393 -1.84 28.66 17.30
C ASP A 393 -1.39 27.25 17.70
N ILE A 394 -1.01 27.06 18.97
CA ILE A 394 -0.48 25.81 19.53
C ILE A 394 -1.56 25.07 20.31
N PHE A 395 -2.25 25.74 21.23
CA PHE A 395 -3.27 25.17 22.10
C PHE A 395 -4.64 25.10 21.42
N ASP A 396 -5.58 24.36 22.02
CA ASP A 396 -6.95 24.25 21.51
C ASP A 396 -7.71 25.58 21.71
N PRO A 397 -8.57 26.01 20.76
CA PRO A 397 -9.35 27.25 20.91
C PRO A 397 -10.23 27.32 22.16
N LYS A 398 -10.59 26.17 22.77
CA LYS A 398 -11.34 26.12 24.03
C LYS A 398 -10.48 26.48 25.25
N ALA A 399 -9.16 26.33 25.17
CA ALA A 399 -8.24 26.70 26.23
C ALA A 399 -7.93 28.20 26.16
N SER A 400 -8.18 28.91 27.25
CA SER A 400 -7.94 30.36 27.33
C SER A 400 -6.81 30.73 28.28
N ILE A 401 -6.59 29.92 29.33
CA ILE A 401 -5.57 30.18 30.34
C ILE A 401 -4.66 28.95 30.45
N LEU A 402 -3.35 29.20 30.53
CA LEU A 402 -2.33 28.21 30.87
C LEU A 402 -1.89 28.46 32.32
N GLN A 403 -2.22 27.53 33.20
CA GLN A 403 -1.72 27.49 34.57
C GLN A 403 -0.40 26.73 34.60
N ILE A 404 0.61 27.28 35.27
CA ILE A 404 1.93 26.70 35.42
C ILE A 404 2.27 26.61 36.91
N ASP A 405 2.50 25.40 37.38
CA ASP A 405 2.85 25.11 38.77
C ASP A 405 4.21 24.41 38.85
N GLY A 406 4.77 24.28 40.05
CA GLY A 406 6.01 23.55 40.25
C GLY A 406 6.74 23.92 41.53
N THR A 407 8.02 23.60 41.56
CA THR A 407 8.94 23.88 42.66
C THR A 407 10.07 24.78 42.18
N ARG A 408 10.64 25.58 43.09
CA ARG A 408 11.75 26.49 42.75
C ARG A 408 13.00 25.71 42.32
N PRO A 409 13.85 26.32 41.47
CA PRO A 409 15.19 25.79 41.20
C PRO A 409 16.00 25.73 42.49
N ASN A 410 17.06 24.94 42.49
CA ASN A 410 17.96 24.83 43.63
C ASN A 410 18.53 26.20 44.02
N ASN A 411 18.88 26.33 45.30
CA ASN A 411 19.58 27.51 45.81
C ASN A 411 20.94 27.65 45.12
N GLN A 412 21.53 28.85 45.13
CA GLN A 412 22.85 29.09 44.50
C GLN A 412 23.97 28.20 45.06
N ASP A 413 23.80 27.66 46.27
CA ASP A 413 24.71 26.70 46.89
C ASP A 413 24.43 25.24 46.48
N GLY A 414 23.53 24.99 45.53
CA GLY A 414 23.15 23.69 45.02
C GLY A 414 22.33 22.82 45.96
N THR A 415 21.87 23.36 47.10
CA THR A 415 20.92 22.67 47.97
C THR A 415 19.49 22.77 47.42
N LEU A 416 18.65 21.78 47.75
CA LEU A 416 17.25 21.75 47.37
C LEU A 416 16.51 22.99 47.90
N ASN A 417 15.76 23.64 47.01
CA ASN A 417 14.74 24.59 47.40
C ASN A 417 13.39 23.87 47.39
N THR A 418 12.81 23.67 48.57
CA THR A 418 11.52 22.97 48.73
C THR A 418 10.33 23.92 48.84
N GLU A 419 10.53 25.22 48.64
CA GLU A 419 9.44 26.20 48.68
C GLU A 419 8.51 25.99 47.47
N PRO A 420 7.23 25.63 47.70
CA PRO A 420 6.24 25.62 46.62
C PRO A 420 6.04 27.04 46.12
N ILE A 421 5.91 27.21 44.80
CA ILE A 421 5.59 28.49 44.21
C ILE A 421 4.08 28.60 43.94
N ASP A 422 3.53 29.80 44.10
CA ASP A 422 2.15 30.06 43.71
C ASP A 422 1.96 29.83 42.20
N PRO A 423 0.79 29.32 41.76
CA PRO A 423 0.47 29.12 40.34
C PRO A 423 0.66 30.38 39.49
N LEU A 424 1.34 30.25 38.35
CA LEU A 424 1.41 31.28 37.32
C LEU A 424 0.30 31.08 36.30
N TYR A 425 -0.45 32.14 36.00
CA TYR A 425 -1.51 32.12 34.99
C TYR A 425 -1.13 32.97 33.77
N ILE A 426 -1.16 32.36 32.59
CA ILE A 426 -0.81 32.99 31.32
C ILE A 426 -2.03 32.95 30.39
N ASP A 427 -2.38 34.10 29.80
CA ASP A 427 -3.41 34.19 28.77
C ASP A 427 -2.90 33.63 27.43
N ILE A 428 -3.52 32.57 26.94
CA ILE A 428 -3.13 31.87 25.71
C ILE A 428 -3.39 32.73 24.46
N LYS A 429 -4.40 33.61 24.48
CA LYS A 429 -4.85 34.32 23.27
C LYS A 429 -3.90 35.45 22.86
N ASN A 430 -3.21 36.05 23.83
CA ASN A 430 -2.47 37.29 23.65
C ASN A 430 -0.94 37.14 23.83
N THR A 431 -0.43 35.92 24.02
CA THR A 431 0.97 35.67 24.32
C THR A 431 1.66 34.79 23.27
N THR A 432 2.98 34.89 23.23
CA THR A 432 3.85 34.07 22.37
C THR A 432 4.67 33.07 23.19
N MET A 433 5.32 32.12 22.50
CA MET A 433 6.26 31.21 23.14
C MET A 433 7.42 31.92 23.84
N GLN A 434 7.90 33.05 23.30
CA GLN A 434 8.93 33.85 23.95
C GLN A 434 8.41 34.44 25.26
N ASP A 435 7.19 34.99 25.27
CA ASP A 435 6.57 35.53 26.48
C ASP A 435 6.37 34.44 27.54
N LEU A 436 5.98 33.23 27.11
CA LEU A 436 5.87 32.05 27.97
C LEU A 436 7.23 31.70 28.61
N MET A 437 8.30 31.65 27.82
CA MET A 437 9.65 31.37 28.32
C MET A 437 10.10 32.44 29.32
N ASP A 438 9.90 33.72 28.99
CA ASP A 438 10.30 34.83 29.87
C ASP A 438 9.48 34.85 31.16
N ALA A 439 8.18 34.52 31.09
CA ALA A 439 7.29 34.40 32.24
C ALA A 439 7.71 33.25 33.17
N ILE A 440 8.04 32.07 32.63
CA ILE A 440 8.55 30.94 33.43
C ILE A 440 9.86 31.35 34.11
N LYS A 441 10.81 31.93 33.37
CA LYS A 441 12.11 32.34 33.92
C LYS A 441 11.96 33.39 35.02
N SER A 442 11.09 34.38 34.83
CA SER A 442 10.85 35.43 35.83
C SER A 442 10.09 34.92 37.06
N HIS A 443 9.15 33.98 36.89
CA HIS A 443 8.31 33.48 37.98
C HIS A 443 9.09 32.55 38.90
N PHE A 444 9.72 31.52 38.35
CA PHE A 444 10.49 30.55 39.13
C PHE A 444 11.78 31.17 39.72
N GLY A 445 12.34 32.19 39.07
CA GLY A 445 13.54 32.90 39.52
C GLY A 445 14.81 32.03 39.46
N GLY A 446 15.86 32.41 40.19
CA GLY A 446 17.11 31.64 40.22
C GLY A 446 17.91 31.67 38.91
N ASN A 447 18.90 30.77 38.78
CA ASN A 447 19.73 30.66 37.59
C ASN A 447 19.16 29.64 36.60
N LEU A 448 17.94 29.92 36.11
CA LEU A 448 17.22 29.10 35.13
C LEU A 448 17.47 29.58 33.70
N ASP A 449 17.79 28.64 32.82
CA ASP A 449 17.78 28.85 31.38
C ASP A 449 16.69 28.02 30.72
N ILE A 450 16.04 28.60 29.71
CA ILE A 450 14.94 27.95 29.00
C ILE A 450 15.27 28.00 27.52
N GLU A 451 15.26 26.82 26.91
CA GLU A 451 15.58 26.62 25.51
C GLU A 451 14.38 26.04 24.79
N LEU A 452 14.10 26.57 23.59
CA LEU A 452 13.11 26.03 22.68
C LEU A 452 13.83 25.48 21.46
N SER A 453 13.75 24.17 21.26
CA SER A 453 14.37 23.49 20.12
C SER A 453 13.39 22.51 19.49
N ASN A 454 13.11 22.68 18.19
CA ASN A 454 12.15 21.86 17.44
C ASN A 454 10.76 21.76 18.13
N GLY A 455 10.26 22.89 18.65
CA GLY A 455 9.00 22.93 19.40
C GLY A 455 9.06 22.32 20.80
N ARG A 456 10.20 21.78 21.25
CA ARG A 456 10.34 21.24 22.61
C ARG A 456 10.95 22.25 23.56
N LEU A 457 10.32 22.40 24.71
CA LEU A 457 10.76 23.28 25.78
C LEU A 457 11.64 22.49 26.76
N ASN A 458 12.90 22.90 26.87
CA ASN A 458 13.85 22.38 27.85
C ASN A 458 14.14 23.48 28.87
N ILE A 459 14.11 23.12 30.15
CA ILE A 459 14.42 24.00 31.27
C ILE A 459 15.70 23.47 31.92
N ILE A 460 16.65 24.35 32.19
CA ILE A 460 17.98 24.03 32.72
C ILE A 460 18.16 24.77 34.05
N ASP A 461 18.31 24.03 35.14
CA ASP A 461 18.72 24.57 36.43
C ASP A 461 20.23 24.54 36.59
N ASN A 462 20.88 25.69 36.42
CA ASN A 462 22.33 25.82 36.52
C ASN A 462 22.85 25.81 37.98
N ASN A 463 21.99 25.70 38.98
CA ASN A 463 22.39 25.68 40.39
C ASN A 463 22.82 24.29 40.88
N ILE A 464 22.59 23.23 40.10
CA ILE A 464 22.94 21.86 40.49
C ILE A 464 24.45 21.66 40.46
N LYS A 465 24.98 21.03 41.51
CA LYS A 465 26.40 20.74 41.68
C LYS A 465 26.78 19.37 41.11
N ASN A 466 28.01 19.22 40.68
CA ASN A 466 28.63 17.92 40.42
C ASN A 466 29.10 17.29 41.75
N LYS A 467 28.64 16.07 42.06
CA LYS A 467 29.03 15.34 43.29
C LYS A 467 30.27 14.44 43.10
N GLU A 468 30.63 14.06 41.87
CA GLU A 468 31.79 13.19 41.61
C GLU A 468 33.04 14.01 41.20
N HIS A 469 34.13 13.82 41.93
CA HIS A 469 35.31 14.71 41.92
C HIS A 469 36.24 14.61 40.71
N ASP A 470 35.87 13.92 39.62
CA ASP A 470 36.83 13.55 38.56
C ASP A 470 36.72 14.36 37.26
N SER A 471 35.87 15.40 37.17
CA SER A 471 35.86 16.29 35.99
C SER A 471 35.37 17.73 36.29
N LYS A 472 35.89 18.70 35.52
CA LYS A 472 35.40 20.09 35.48
C LYS A 472 34.12 20.28 34.65
N THR A 473 33.66 19.22 33.98
CA THR A 473 32.50 19.21 33.06
C THR A 473 31.47 18.15 33.56
N PRO A 474 30.30 17.97 32.90
CA PRO A 474 29.28 16.98 33.28
C PRO A 474 29.86 15.59 33.62
N PRO A 475 29.14 14.76 34.43
CA PRO A 475 27.71 14.83 34.71
C PRO A 475 27.35 15.61 35.98
N PHE A 476 26.24 16.35 35.92
CA PHE A 476 25.68 17.05 37.07
C PHE A 476 24.64 16.16 37.75
N ASN A 477 25.08 15.45 38.80
CA ASN A 477 24.31 14.46 39.55
C ASN A 477 23.98 14.89 41.00
N GLY A 478 23.99 16.20 41.25
CA GLY A 478 23.58 16.80 42.52
C GLY A 478 22.12 16.53 42.85
N GLU A 479 21.67 16.91 44.05
CA GLU A 479 20.23 16.88 44.32
C GLU A 479 19.51 17.85 43.35
N HIS A 480 18.32 17.48 42.87
CA HIS A 480 17.53 18.27 41.95
C HIS A 480 16.12 18.41 42.50
N GLY A 481 15.68 19.66 42.70
CA GLY A 481 14.37 19.95 43.28
C GLY A 481 13.39 20.61 42.33
N PHE A 482 13.84 21.04 41.15
CA PHE A 482 12.99 21.77 40.20
C PHE A 482 11.96 20.85 39.56
N SER A 483 10.72 21.30 39.50
CA SER A 483 9.64 20.62 38.80
C SER A 483 8.74 21.67 38.17
N ILE A 484 8.11 21.30 37.07
CA ILE A 484 7.16 22.16 36.36
C ILE A 484 5.98 21.32 35.89
N SER A 485 4.78 21.84 36.01
CA SER A 485 3.58 21.26 35.42
C SER A 485 2.79 22.36 34.70
N LEU A 486 2.10 21.96 33.64
CA LEU A 486 1.27 22.84 32.84
C LEU A 486 -0.15 22.29 32.84
N LYS A 487 -1.14 23.15 33.02
CA LYS A 487 -2.56 22.81 32.97
C LYS A 487 -3.32 23.85 32.15
N THR A 488 -4.23 23.41 31.29
CA THR A 488 -5.08 24.30 30.49
C THR A 488 -6.46 24.48 31.12
N LEU A 489 -6.92 25.73 31.19
CA LEU A 489 -8.23 26.11 31.71
C LEU A 489 -9.05 26.86 30.64
N ASP A 490 -10.37 26.71 30.70
CA ASP A 490 -11.32 27.45 29.87
C ASP A 490 -11.54 28.90 30.37
N GLU A 491 -12.42 29.65 29.70
CA GLU A 491 -12.76 31.03 30.09
C GLU A 491 -13.42 31.12 31.49
N ASN A 492 -13.97 30.03 32.00
CA ASN A 492 -14.61 29.95 33.32
C ASN A 492 -13.64 29.44 34.40
N GLY A 493 -12.38 29.16 34.06
CA GLY A 493 -11.38 28.59 34.97
C GLY A 493 -11.54 27.10 35.23
N LEU A 494 -12.33 26.38 34.42
CA LEU A 494 -12.45 24.92 34.49
C LEU A 494 -11.36 24.25 33.66
N GLU A 495 -10.83 23.14 34.17
CA GLU A 495 -9.85 22.35 33.43
C GLU A 495 -10.43 21.85 32.10
N THR A 496 -9.68 22.07 31.03
CA THR A 496 -10.08 21.72 29.67
C THR A 496 -8.92 21.08 28.93
N GLN A 497 -9.22 20.18 28.00
CA GLN A 497 -8.20 19.61 27.11
C GLN A 497 -7.78 20.69 26.11
N GLY A 498 -6.48 20.94 26.02
CA GLY A 498 -5.96 21.94 25.09
C GLY A 498 -4.48 21.85 24.78
N ILE A 499 -3.74 21.01 25.49
CA ILE A 499 -2.31 20.82 25.29
C ILE A 499 -2.08 19.87 24.09
N PRO A 500 -1.22 20.24 23.12
CA PRO A 500 -0.92 19.38 21.98
C PRO A 500 -0.16 18.12 22.41
N THR A 501 -0.55 16.99 21.84
CA THR A 501 0.22 15.75 21.92
C THR A 501 1.28 15.70 20.81
N ASP A 502 2.07 14.64 20.77
CA ASP A 502 3.07 14.41 19.72
C ASP A 502 3.21 12.92 19.46
N TYR A 503 4.09 12.57 18.51
CA TYR A 503 4.30 11.18 18.10
C TYR A 503 4.83 10.27 19.22
N GLU A 504 5.39 10.81 20.32
CA GLU A 504 6.06 9.96 21.32
C GLU A 504 5.10 9.02 22.05
N ASN A 505 3.85 9.45 22.21
CA ASN A 505 2.80 8.68 22.92
C ASN A 505 1.62 8.31 22.02
N GLU A 506 1.42 9.07 20.94
CA GLU A 506 0.23 8.91 20.10
C GLU A 506 0.36 7.79 19.08
N TYR A 507 -0.75 7.07 18.92
CA TYR A 507 -0.92 6.05 17.89
C TYR A 507 -2.03 6.43 16.91
N GLU A 508 -3.30 6.30 17.29
CA GLU A 508 -4.44 6.57 16.38
C GLU A 508 -4.92 8.02 16.39
N LYS A 509 -4.58 8.86 17.38
CA LYS A 509 -5.01 10.27 17.40
C LYS A 509 -4.12 11.14 16.50
N THR A 510 -4.13 10.83 15.21
CA THR A 510 -3.34 11.48 14.15
C THR A 510 -4.25 11.98 13.04
N TYR A 511 -4.15 13.25 12.66
CA TYR A 511 -4.92 13.80 11.55
C TYR A 511 -4.44 13.26 10.20
N PHE A 512 -5.37 13.15 9.26
CA PHE A 512 -5.07 12.89 7.86
C PHE A 512 -4.14 13.97 7.31
N THR A 513 -3.22 13.57 6.44
CA THR A 513 -2.27 14.51 5.85
C THR A 513 -2.97 15.40 4.84
N ASN A 514 -2.85 16.72 5.01
CA ASN A 514 -3.36 17.69 4.05
C ASN A 514 -2.38 17.85 2.87
N ARG A 515 -2.90 17.73 1.65
CA ARG A 515 -2.20 17.90 0.38
C ARG A 515 -3.02 18.81 -0.54
N GLY A 516 -3.07 20.10 -0.21
CA GLY A 516 -3.82 21.09 -0.98
C GLY A 516 -5.32 20.87 -0.85
N SER A 517 -5.98 20.41 -1.92
CA SER A 517 -7.41 20.12 -1.93
C SER A 517 -7.76 18.74 -1.36
N LYS A 518 -6.76 17.93 -1.01
CA LYS A 518 -6.94 16.53 -0.58
C LYS A 518 -6.52 16.31 0.87
N LEU A 519 -7.26 15.50 1.60
CA LEU A 519 -6.81 14.86 2.84
C LEU A 519 -6.58 13.37 2.59
N MET A 520 -5.46 12.83 3.07
CA MET A 520 -5.11 11.43 2.86
C MET A 520 -4.86 10.72 4.19
N GLY A 521 -5.52 9.58 4.39
CA GLY A 521 -5.17 8.63 5.45
C GLY A 521 -3.82 7.97 5.16
N ASN A 522 -3.07 7.63 6.20
CA ASN A 522 -1.74 7.05 6.03
C ASN A 522 -1.72 5.52 6.05
N ILE A 523 -2.79 4.86 6.51
CA ILE A 523 -2.91 3.40 6.55
C ILE A 523 -3.61 2.85 5.30
N SER A 524 -2.95 1.90 4.64
CA SER A 524 -3.54 1.13 3.54
C SER A 524 -4.49 0.07 4.08
N GLN A 525 -5.70 0.02 3.54
CA GLN A 525 -6.68 -1.00 3.90
C GLN A 525 -6.41 -2.26 3.08
N VAL A 526 -5.90 -3.30 3.75
CA VAL A 526 -5.48 -4.57 3.15
C VAL A 526 -6.42 -5.67 3.64
N LEU A 527 -6.87 -6.53 2.73
CA LEU A 527 -7.71 -7.68 3.08
C LEU A 527 -6.92 -8.67 3.95
N SER A 528 -7.55 -9.15 5.02
CA SER A 528 -6.92 -10.02 6.03
C SER A 528 -6.50 -11.39 5.48
N ASP A 529 -7.09 -11.80 4.36
CA ASP A 529 -6.72 -13.02 3.64
C ASP A 529 -5.44 -12.88 2.81
N GLY A 530 -4.95 -11.64 2.60
CA GLY A 530 -3.78 -11.33 1.78
C GLY A 530 -4.09 -11.19 0.28
N SER A 531 -5.36 -11.07 -0.11
CA SER A 531 -5.76 -10.95 -1.53
C SER A 531 -5.52 -9.56 -2.14
N GLY A 532 -5.04 -8.59 -1.35
CA GLY A 532 -4.63 -7.26 -1.80
C GLY A 532 -5.35 -6.14 -1.07
N PHE A 533 -5.53 -5.01 -1.73
CA PHE A 533 -6.18 -3.83 -1.15
C PHE A 533 -7.71 -3.94 -1.18
N ALA A 534 -8.35 -3.37 -0.17
CA ALA A 534 -9.80 -3.22 -0.12
C ALA A 534 -10.30 -2.22 -1.16
N ASN A 535 -11.54 -2.43 -1.60
CA ASN A 535 -12.27 -1.53 -2.50
C ASN A 535 -13.57 -1.04 -1.82
N PRO A 536 -14.32 -0.10 -2.40
CA PRO A 536 -15.53 0.44 -1.76
C PRO A 536 -16.59 -0.60 -1.40
N GLN A 537 -16.67 -1.73 -2.11
CA GLN A 537 -17.62 -2.81 -1.84
C GLN A 537 -17.12 -3.81 -0.78
N THR A 538 -15.85 -3.76 -0.43
CA THR A 538 -15.26 -4.59 0.64
C THR A 538 -15.92 -4.28 1.98
N LYS A 539 -16.22 -5.33 2.75
CA LYS A 539 -16.76 -5.20 4.10
C LYS A 539 -15.66 -4.88 5.10
N LEU A 540 -15.95 -4.06 6.10
CA LEU A 540 -14.93 -3.60 7.07
C LEU A 540 -14.27 -4.77 7.83
N PHE A 541 -15.03 -5.81 8.16
CA PHE A 541 -14.51 -6.97 8.89
C PHE A 541 -13.49 -7.78 8.07
N GLU A 542 -13.54 -7.73 6.74
CA GLU A 542 -12.59 -8.41 5.84
C GLU A 542 -11.20 -7.76 5.88
N VAL A 543 -11.10 -6.51 6.34
CA VAL A 543 -9.82 -5.85 6.61
C VAL A 543 -9.42 -6.00 8.08
N ALA A 544 -10.38 -5.92 9.00
CA ALA A 544 -10.14 -6.03 10.44
C ALA A 544 -9.73 -7.43 10.92
N GLY A 545 -9.80 -8.45 10.06
CA GLY A 545 -9.48 -9.85 10.40
C GLY A 545 -10.46 -10.50 11.39
N GLY A 546 -11.59 -9.84 11.69
CA GLY A 546 -12.55 -10.29 12.69
C GLY A 546 -13.76 -9.38 12.82
N SER A 547 -14.74 -9.80 13.62
CA SER A 547 -15.99 -9.06 13.83
C SER A 547 -15.72 -7.67 14.43
N ILE A 548 -16.36 -6.64 13.87
CA ILE A 548 -16.25 -5.25 14.34
C ILE A 548 -17.43 -4.83 15.24
N GLN A 549 -18.33 -5.76 15.56
CA GLN A 549 -19.44 -5.54 16.48
C GLN A 549 -18.93 -5.15 17.89
N GLY A 550 -19.50 -4.10 18.44
CA GLY A 550 -19.09 -3.47 19.71
C GLY A 550 -18.12 -2.31 19.54
N GLN A 551 -17.56 -2.12 18.34
CA GLN A 551 -16.61 -1.03 18.10
C GLN A 551 -17.29 0.33 18.00
N SER A 552 -16.55 1.35 18.44
CA SER A 552 -16.93 2.74 18.23
C SER A 552 -15.73 3.58 17.84
N TYR A 553 -15.93 4.46 16.87
CA TYR A 553 -14.89 5.34 16.34
C TYR A 553 -15.34 6.80 16.50
N THR A 554 -14.49 7.59 17.14
CA THR A 554 -14.67 9.03 17.24
C THR A 554 -14.08 9.69 16.00
N LEU A 555 -14.84 10.60 15.38
CA LEU A 555 -14.42 11.41 14.24
C LEU A 555 -14.24 12.85 14.71
N LYS A 556 -13.01 13.30 14.84
CA LYS A 556 -12.71 14.71 15.11
C LYS A 556 -12.33 15.37 13.80
N LEU A 557 -13.15 16.32 13.36
CA LEU A 557 -13.00 16.93 12.04
C LEU A 557 -13.25 18.43 12.05
N GLU A 558 -12.65 19.12 11.10
CA GLU A 558 -13.12 20.41 10.61
C GLU A 558 -13.86 20.13 9.31
N ASP A 559 -15.12 20.53 9.24
CA ASP A 559 -15.97 20.24 8.11
C ASP A 559 -15.57 21.04 6.86
N HIS A 560 -16.31 20.88 5.76
CA HIS A 560 -16.03 21.56 4.49
C HIS A 560 -15.87 23.09 4.62
N ASN A 561 -16.42 23.72 5.65
CA ASN A 561 -16.32 25.16 5.88
C ASN A 561 -15.28 25.53 6.96
N GLY A 562 -14.58 24.54 7.53
CA GLY A 562 -13.63 24.72 8.61
C GLY A 562 -14.27 24.77 9.99
N ILE A 563 -15.53 24.32 10.13
CA ILE A 563 -16.22 24.32 11.42
C ILE A 563 -15.86 23.02 12.17
N PRO A 564 -15.36 23.09 13.42
CA PRO A 564 -15.06 21.91 14.20
C PRO A 564 -16.34 21.10 14.51
N VAL A 565 -16.29 19.79 14.25
CA VAL A 565 -17.36 18.84 14.53
C VAL A 565 -16.75 17.58 15.13
N GLU A 566 -17.35 17.09 16.20
CA GLU A 566 -17.00 15.79 16.79
C GLU A 566 -18.18 14.85 16.59
N ALA A 567 -17.99 13.83 15.75
CA ALA A 567 -18.99 12.83 15.40
C ALA A 567 -18.54 11.46 15.89
N GLN A 568 -19.44 10.48 15.90
CA GLN A 568 -19.11 9.11 16.33
C GLN A 568 -19.76 8.08 15.42
N ILE A 569 -19.02 7.05 15.04
CA ILE A 569 -19.58 5.86 14.37
C ILE A 569 -19.69 4.76 15.42
N LEU A 570 -20.86 4.14 15.52
CA LEU A 570 -21.11 2.97 16.38
C LEU A 570 -21.49 1.76 15.57
N PHE A 571 -20.91 0.63 15.95
CA PHE A 571 -21.23 -0.70 15.45
C PHE A 571 -21.81 -1.53 16.59
N ASP A 572 -23.13 -1.53 16.77
CA ASP A 572 -23.78 -2.26 17.87
C ASP A 572 -24.58 -3.49 17.37
N ASN A 573 -25.15 -4.26 18.28
CA ASN A 573 -25.93 -5.46 17.92
C ASN A 573 -27.24 -5.13 17.18
N LYS A 574 -27.74 -3.89 17.29
CA LYS A 574 -28.98 -3.41 16.65
C LYS A 574 -28.70 -2.86 15.25
N GLY A 575 -27.47 -2.47 14.94
CA GLY A 575 -27.07 -1.95 13.63
C GLY A 575 -25.85 -1.04 13.69
N SER A 576 -25.62 -0.33 12.60
CA SER A 576 -24.53 0.64 12.47
C SER A 576 -25.11 2.04 12.39
N TYR A 577 -24.52 2.99 13.12
CA TYR A 577 -25.06 4.34 13.26
C TYR A 577 -23.95 5.40 13.18
N LEU A 578 -24.27 6.53 12.55
CA LEU A 578 -23.53 7.78 12.64
C LEU A 578 -24.20 8.69 13.66
N LYS A 579 -23.45 9.11 14.67
CA LYS A 579 -23.86 10.12 15.65
C LYS A 579 -23.24 11.46 15.30
N LEU A 580 -24.07 12.51 15.29
CA LEU A 580 -23.65 13.88 15.04
C LEU A 580 -24.05 14.78 16.22
N PRO A 581 -23.25 15.82 16.52
CA PRO A 581 -23.58 16.75 17.59
C PRO A 581 -24.85 17.52 17.24
N SER A 582 -25.64 17.86 18.25
CA SER A 582 -26.88 18.60 18.03
C SER A 582 -26.59 20.06 17.68
N LYS A 583 -27.28 20.62 16.67
CA LYS A 583 -27.25 22.06 16.40
C LYS A 583 -28.03 22.87 17.43
N THR A 584 -28.83 22.19 18.27
CA THR A 584 -29.58 22.82 19.36
C THR A 584 -28.81 22.68 20.68
N PRO A 585 -28.60 23.78 21.43
CA PRO A 585 -28.04 23.70 22.78
C PRO A 585 -28.85 22.73 23.66
N ASN A 586 -28.17 21.89 24.45
CA ASN A 586 -28.75 20.95 25.42
C ASN A 586 -29.64 19.84 24.84
N LYS A 587 -29.60 19.57 23.54
CA LYS A 587 -30.28 18.43 22.92
C LYS A 587 -29.30 17.26 22.73
N SER A 588 -29.82 16.03 22.85
CA SER A 588 -29.06 14.82 22.54
C SER A 588 -28.61 14.80 21.07
N GLU A 589 -27.50 14.11 20.82
CA GLU A 589 -26.92 13.85 19.50
C GLU A 589 -27.96 13.30 18.51
N TYR A 590 -27.78 13.59 17.23
CA TYR A 590 -28.55 12.96 16.16
C TYR A 590 -28.01 11.57 15.91
N ILE A 591 -28.86 10.54 15.91
CA ILE A 591 -28.48 9.15 15.64
C ILE A 591 -29.03 8.73 14.26
N ILE A 592 -28.16 8.69 13.26
CA ILE A 592 -28.51 8.39 11.86
C ILE A 592 -28.12 6.94 11.56
N PRO A 593 -29.08 6.05 11.25
CA PRO A 593 -28.77 4.68 10.84
C PRO A 593 -28.04 4.64 9.50
N LEU A 594 -27.10 3.70 9.35
CA LEU A 594 -26.44 3.42 8.08
C LEU A 594 -27.27 2.37 7.32
N TYR A 595 -27.87 2.80 6.21
CA TYR A 595 -28.77 1.95 5.41
C TYR A 595 -28.02 1.11 4.39
N ASN A 596 -28.59 -0.06 4.04
CA ASN A 596 -28.09 -0.89 2.94
C ASN A 596 -28.37 -0.20 1.58
N PRO A 597 -27.33 0.03 0.74
CA PRO A 597 -27.50 0.66 -0.57
C PRO A 597 -28.34 -0.15 -1.57
N HIS A 598 -28.49 -1.46 -1.37
CA HIS A 598 -29.15 -2.38 -2.31
C HIS A 598 -30.64 -2.61 -2.02
N ASP A 599 -31.14 -2.02 -0.94
CA ASP A 599 -32.54 -2.18 -0.58
C ASP A 599 -33.42 -1.37 -1.54
N GLU A 600 -34.24 -2.02 -2.36
CA GLU A 600 -35.27 -1.35 -3.16
C GLU A 600 -36.52 -1.05 -2.31
N PRO A 601 -37.17 0.11 -2.48
CA PRO A 601 -38.42 0.41 -1.77
C PRO A 601 -39.46 -0.71 -1.97
N PRO A 602 -40.11 -1.20 -0.90
CA PRO A 602 -40.20 -0.63 0.45
C PRO A 602 -39.21 -1.22 1.48
N ALA A 603 -38.17 -1.95 1.06
CA ALA A 603 -37.20 -2.55 1.98
C ALA A 603 -36.33 -1.47 2.66
N ILE A 604 -36.22 -1.56 3.99
CA ILE A 604 -35.43 -0.64 4.80
C ILE A 604 -34.68 -1.44 5.87
N THR A 605 -33.41 -1.72 5.59
CA THR A 605 -32.54 -2.49 6.48
C THR A 605 -31.41 -1.60 6.97
N ILE A 606 -31.26 -1.51 8.29
CA ILE A 606 -30.08 -0.94 8.92
C ILE A 606 -28.96 -1.97 8.79
N THR A 607 -27.83 -1.56 8.22
CA THR A 607 -26.71 -2.47 7.98
C THR A 607 -26.10 -2.91 9.30
N LYS A 608 -25.97 -4.22 9.47
CA LYS A 608 -25.33 -4.84 10.63
C LYS A 608 -23.82 -4.56 10.62
N PRO A 609 -23.15 -4.55 11.78
CA PRO A 609 -21.71 -4.30 11.87
C PRO A 609 -20.86 -5.08 10.87
N ASN A 610 -21.06 -6.38 10.74
CA ASN A 610 -20.22 -7.22 9.89
C ASN A 610 -20.64 -7.21 8.40
N ASP A 611 -21.71 -6.49 8.05
CA ASP A 611 -22.15 -6.32 6.66
C ASP A 611 -21.82 -4.92 6.11
N ILE A 612 -21.26 -4.05 6.94
CA ILE A 612 -20.96 -2.68 6.52
C ILE A 612 -19.74 -2.63 5.60
N THR A 613 -19.86 -1.86 4.52
CA THR A 613 -18.83 -1.69 3.50
C THR A 613 -18.02 -0.41 3.68
N TYR A 614 -16.84 -0.34 3.07
CA TYR A 614 -16.07 0.91 2.99
C TYR A 614 -16.85 2.04 2.32
N GLN A 615 -17.70 1.74 1.33
CA GLN A 615 -18.57 2.74 0.72
C GLN A 615 -19.48 3.40 1.76
N GLN A 616 -20.12 2.61 2.63
CA GLN A 616 -21.01 3.14 3.66
C GLN A 616 -20.25 3.92 4.75
N LEU A 617 -19.03 3.49 5.09
CA LEU A 617 -18.15 4.25 5.97
C LEU A 617 -17.81 5.62 5.36
N MET A 618 -17.42 5.65 4.08
CA MET A 618 -17.14 6.88 3.34
C MET A 618 -18.40 7.76 3.17
N ASP A 619 -19.57 7.17 3.00
CA ASP A 619 -20.84 7.91 2.96
C ASP A 619 -21.13 8.59 4.31
N ALA A 620 -20.93 7.87 5.43
CA ALA A 620 -21.07 8.44 6.78
C ALA A 620 -20.07 9.58 7.03
N MET A 621 -18.81 9.40 6.63
CA MET A 621 -17.79 10.45 6.68
C MET A 621 -18.19 11.67 5.83
N SER A 622 -18.78 11.45 4.65
CA SER A 622 -19.22 12.54 3.77
C SER A 622 -20.32 13.39 4.40
N ILE A 623 -21.28 12.75 5.08
CA ILE A 623 -22.34 13.44 5.81
C ILE A 623 -21.75 14.26 6.97
N ALA A 624 -20.79 13.70 7.70
CA ALA A 624 -20.13 14.39 8.82
C ALA A 624 -19.29 15.58 8.35
N LEU A 625 -18.55 15.45 7.23
CA LEU A 625 -17.76 16.53 6.64
C LEU A 625 -18.60 17.61 5.96
N ASN A 626 -19.88 17.34 5.67
CA ASN A 626 -20.81 18.33 5.12
C ASN A 626 -21.73 18.93 6.19
N TYR A 627 -21.37 18.83 7.47
CA TYR A 627 -22.27 19.09 8.59
C TYR A 627 -22.86 20.50 8.62
N SER A 628 -22.05 21.54 8.45
CA SER A 628 -22.52 22.93 8.54
C SER A 628 -23.44 23.34 7.40
N ASN A 629 -23.36 22.70 6.24
CA ASN A 629 -24.16 23.03 5.06
C ASN A 629 -25.62 22.55 5.16
N GLN A 630 -25.96 21.77 6.18
CA GLN A 630 -27.27 21.13 6.31
C GLN A 630 -28.14 21.77 7.37
N ASN A 631 -29.46 21.77 7.13
CA ASN A 631 -30.41 22.32 8.09
C ASN A 631 -30.65 21.32 9.22
N GLN A 632 -30.92 21.82 10.43
CA GLN A 632 -31.25 20.98 11.58
C GLN A 632 -32.44 20.02 11.30
N GLU A 633 -33.44 20.46 10.54
CA GLU A 633 -34.60 19.64 10.19
C GLU A 633 -34.21 18.40 9.36
N ALA A 634 -33.19 18.51 8.50
CA ALA A 634 -32.73 17.39 7.69
C ALA A 634 -32.15 16.28 8.58
N TYR A 635 -31.35 16.64 9.59
CA TYR A 635 -30.82 15.66 10.55
C TYR A 635 -31.91 15.03 11.42
N LEU A 636 -32.92 15.80 11.80
CA LEU A 636 -34.04 15.27 12.56
C LEU A 636 -34.89 14.28 11.76
N LYS A 637 -35.06 14.52 10.46
CA LYS A 637 -35.76 13.61 9.56
C LYS A 637 -34.92 12.37 9.21
N ALA A 638 -33.59 12.49 9.17
CA ALA A 638 -32.71 11.34 8.97
C ALA A 638 -32.56 10.47 10.24
N GLU A 639 -32.82 11.03 11.42
CA GLU A 639 -32.71 10.36 12.71
C GLU A 639 -33.82 9.31 12.92
N ASN A 640 -33.47 8.16 13.51
CA ASN A 640 -34.43 7.12 13.88
C ASN A 640 -34.52 6.96 15.41
N ARG A 641 -35.33 7.81 16.08
CA ARG A 641 -35.52 7.73 17.55
C ARG A 641 -36.49 6.62 18.02
N ASN A 642 -37.32 6.06 17.13
CA ASN A 642 -38.46 5.20 17.49
C ASN A 642 -38.43 3.83 16.77
N ASN A 643 -37.41 3.01 17.07
CA ASN A 643 -37.30 1.54 16.90
C ASN A 643 -37.67 0.85 15.57
N ALA A 644 -38.19 1.53 14.54
CA ALA A 644 -38.33 0.98 13.20
C ALA A 644 -37.95 2.05 12.17
N PRO A 645 -36.97 1.79 11.30
CA PRO A 645 -36.56 2.76 10.28
C PRO A 645 -37.69 2.98 9.26
N THR A 646 -37.91 4.24 8.87
CA THR A 646 -38.94 4.63 7.90
C THR A 646 -38.35 4.99 6.54
N GLN A 647 -39.18 4.95 5.48
CA GLN A 647 -38.74 5.33 4.13
C GLN A 647 -38.36 6.82 4.05
N GLU A 648 -39.01 7.66 4.86
CA GLU A 648 -38.67 9.08 4.98
C GLU A 648 -37.26 9.27 5.55
N ASN A 649 -36.89 8.49 6.57
CA ASN A 649 -35.53 8.53 7.13
C ASN A 649 -34.49 8.15 6.07
N LYS A 650 -34.72 7.05 5.34
CA LYS A 650 -33.81 6.58 4.29
C LYS A 650 -33.69 7.59 3.14
N SER A 651 -34.80 8.12 2.64
CA SER A 651 -34.78 9.13 1.58
C SER A 651 -34.08 10.42 2.00
N THR A 652 -34.21 10.81 3.27
CA THR A 652 -33.48 11.97 3.81
C THR A 652 -31.99 11.69 3.94
N TYR A 653 -31.60 10.48 4.36
CA TYR A 653 -30.19 10.05 4.37
C TYR A 653 -29.57 10.11 2.96
N GLU A 654 -30.26 9.59 1.95
CA GLU A 654 -29.81 9.64 0.55
C GLU A 654 -29.67 11.09 0.06
N MET A 655 -30.61 11.97 0.40
CA MET A 655 -30.53 13.39 0.08
C MET A 655 -29.33 14.08 0.75
N LEU A 656 -29.05 13.81 2.03
CA LEU A 656 -27.88 14.34 2.73
C LEU A 656 -26.58 13.91 2.05
N LEU A 657 -26.52 12.64 1.63
CA LEU A 657 -25.37 12.07 0.94
C LEU A 657 -25.16 12.68 -0.44
N ASP A 658 -26.22 12.82 -1.24
CA ASP A 658 -26.16 13.44 -2.56
C ASP A 658 -25.70 14.90 -2.48
N GLN A 659 -26.13 15.63 -1.45
CA GLN A 659 -25.67 17.00 -1.22
C GLN A 659 -24.21 17.06 -0.79
N ALA A 660 -23.75 16.13 0.06
CA ALA A 660 -22.34 16.03 0.42
C ALA A 660 -21.45 15.75 -0.81
N LYS A 661 -21.84 14.78 -1.65
CA LYS A 661 -21.13 14.36 -2.86
C LYS A 661 -20.94 15.47 -3.91
N ARG A 662 -21.75 16.55 -3.86
CA ARG A 662 -21.58 17.73 -4.72
C ARG A 662 -20.43 18.65 -4.27
N THR A 663 -20.10 18.65 -2.98
CA THR A 663 -19.09 19.55 -2.38
C THR A 663 -17.75 18.89 -2.16
N LEU A 664 -17.75 17.58 -1.89
CA LEU A 664 -16.57 16.79 -1.61
C LEU A 664 -16.75 15.38 -2.16
N SER A 665 -15.66 14.67 -2.37
CA SER A 665 -15.68 13.25 -2.74
C SER A 665 -14.71 12.46 -1.87
N ILE A 666 -15.18 11.37 -1.29
CA ILE A 666 -14.35 10.43 -0.54
C ILE A 666 -14.19 9.17 -1.38
N SER A 667 -12.96 8.72 -1.55
CA SER A 667 -12.63 7.55 -2.37
C SER A 667 -11.44 6.78 -1.78
N MET A 668 -11.22 5.58 -2.28
CA MET A 668 -9.99 4.83 -2.00
C MET A 668 -9.02 5.00 -3.17
N ASN A 669 -7.76 5.29 -2.86
CA ASN A 669 -6.72 5.32 -3.88
C ASN A 669 -6.27 3.91 -4.26
N ARG A 670 -5.40 3.80 -5.28
CA ARG A 670 -4.90 2.51 -5.80
C ARG A 670 -4.17 1.65 -4.75
N ASN A 671 -3.67 2.25 -3.66
CA ASN A 671 -2.97 1.56 -2.57
C ASN A 671 -3.92 1.26 -1.39
N GLY A 672 -5.24 1.33 -1.61
CA GLY A 672 -6.26 1.07 -0.59
C GLY A 672 -6.32 2.12 0.53
N LYS A 673 -5.76 3.32 0.35
CA LYS A 673 -5.84 4.39 1.36
C LYS A 673 -7.05 5.28 1.09
N ILE A 674 -7.69 5.76 2.16
CA ILE A 674 -8.81 6.69 2.07
C ILE A 674 -8.31 8.10 1.70
N GLU A 675 -8.94 8.70 0.71
CA GLU A 675 -8.69 10.04 0.21
C GLU A 675 -9.99 10.86 0.23
N ILE A 676 -9.94 12.04 0.85
CA ILE A 676 -11.04 13.01 0.89
C ILE A 676 -10.62 14.19 0.01
N GLN A 677 -11.39 14.48 -1.03
CA GLN A 677 -11.15 15.59 -1.96
C GLN A 677 -12.17 16.70 -1.74
N ASP A 678 -11.69 17.93 -1.53
CA ASP A 678 -12.49 19.16 -1.62
C ASP A 678 -12.70 19.51 -3.10
N ASN A 679 -13.95 19.51 -3.59
CA ASN A 679 -14.24 19.83 -4.98
C ASN A 679 -14.43 21.34 -5.23
N MET A 680 -14.42 22.15 -4.17
CA MET A 680 -14.72 23.59 -4.23
C MET A 680 -13.48 24.46 -4.08
N ARG A 681 -12.41 23.97 -3.43
CA ARG A 681 -11.22 24.77 -3.10
C ARG A 681 -9.92 24.06 -3.48
N SER A 682 -8.92 24.85 -3.90
CA SER A 682 -7.55 24.37 -4.13
C SER A 682 -6.79 24.06 -2.84
N LEU A 683 -7.13 24.75 -1.74
CA LEU A 683 -6.64 24.48 -0.40
C LEU A 683 -7.83 24.18 0.50
N SER A 684 -7.90 22.95 0.97
CA SER A 684 -8.96 22.46 1.83
C SER A 684 -8.85 23.09 3.22
N LYS A 685 -9.99 23.50 3.77
CA LYS A 685 -10.14 23.87 5.19
C LYS A 685 -10.49 22.68 6.08
N MET A 686 -10.70 21.50 5.48
CA MET A 686 -11.07 20.32 6.24
C MET A 686 -9.86 19.79 7.01
N LYS A 687 -10.14 19.22 8.18
CA LYS A 687 -9.24 18.33 8.91
C LYS A 687 -10.04 17.10 9.27
N PHE A 688 -9.40 15.94 9.33
CA PHE A 688 -10.11 14.71 9.64
C PHE A 688 -9.20 13.78 10.42
N MET A 689 -9.71 13.24 11.52
CA MET A 689 -9.08 12.23 12.35
C MET A 689 -10.14 11.23 12.76
N ILE A 690 -9.81 9.95 12.68
CA ILE A 690 -10.63 8.86 13.19
C ILE A 690 -9.80 8.02 14.17
N TYR A 691 -10.37 7.69 15.31
CA TYR A 691 -9.70 6.88 16.32
C TYR A 691 -10.69 6.12 17.17
N ASN A 692 -10.25 5.03 17.78
CA ASN A 692 -11.02 4.31 18.78
C ASN A 692 -10.57 4.73 20.18
N ASN A 693 -11.53 5.10 21.04
CA ASN A 693 -11.24 5.54 22.42
C ASN A 693 -10.60 4.42 23.27
N ALA A 694 -10.84 3.15 22.93
CA ALA A 694 -10.26 2.01 23.63
C ALA A 694 -8.79 1.75 23.27
N THR A 695 -8.23 2.43 22.26
CA THR A 695 -6.87 2.17 21.76
C THR A 695 -5.77 2.57 22.76
N ASN A 696 -6.04 3.56 23.62
CA ASN A 696 -5.09 4.03 24.63
C ASN A 696 -5.30 3.38 26.01
N ASP A 697 -6.34 2.56 26.18
CA ASP A 697 -6.68 1.85 27.42
C ASP A 697 -6.06 0.44 27.45
N PHE A 698 -5.04 0.26 28.27
CA PHE A 698 -4.31 -0.97 28.56
C PHE A 698 -4.68 -1.57 29.92
N SER A 699 -5.82 -1.20 30.49
CA SER A 699 -6.36 -1.90 31.65
C SER A 699 -6.57 -3.38 31.32
N THR A 700 -6.46 -4.24 32.34
CA THR A 700 -6.58 -5.69 32.15
C THR A 700 -7.89 -6.09 31.46
N GLN A 701 -8.98 -5.37 31.73
CA GLN A 701 -10.27 -5.62 31.10
C GLN A 701 -10.30 -5.19 29.64
N ALA A 702 -9.70 -4.04 29.32
CA ALA A 702 -9.64 -3.52 27.95
C ALA A 702 -8.76 -4.37 27.04
N ILE A 703 -7.67 -4.95 27.55
CA ILE A 703 -6.83 -5.91 26.81
C ILE A 703 -7.61 -7.21 26.55
N LYS A 704 -8.34 -7.72 27.54
CA LYS A 704 -9.14 -8.96 27.38
C LYS A 704 -10.33 -8.80 26.44
N ASN A 705 -10.92 -7.62 26.41
CA ASN A 705 -12.06 -7.28 25.55
C ASN A 705 -11.64 -6.68 24.21
N ASP A 706 -10.34 -6.65 23.90
CA ASP A 706 -9.86 -6.10 22.65
C ASP A 706 -10.44 -6.91 21.50
N ILE A 707 -11.08 -6.21 20.56
CA ILE A 707 -11.75 -6.81 19.41
C ILE A 707 -11.18 -6.19 18.14
N SER A 708 -11.25 -6.94 17.05
CA SER A 708 -10.82 -6.49 15.73
C SER A 708 -11.47 -5.16 15.35
N GLY A 709 -10.70 -4.30 14.69
CA GLY A 709 -11.13 -2.98 14.27
C GLY A 709 -10.41 -2.52 13.02
N ILE A 710 -10.84 -1.39 12.48
CA ILE A 710 -10.21 -0.74 11.33
C ILE A 710 -9.39 0.46 11.80
N ARG A 711 -8.38 0.82 11.01
CA ARG A 711 -7.59 2.05 11.23
C ARG A 711 -7.35 2.73 9.90
N LEU A 712 -7.69 4.02 9.80
CA LEU A 712 -7.43 4.80 8.59
C LEU A 712 -6.17 5.66 8.73
N ASN A 713 -5.78 5.94 9.98
CA ASN A 713 -4.59 6.69 10.34
C ASN A 713 -3.94 6.10 11.59
N ALA A 714 -2.61 6.15 11.65
CA ALA A 714 -1.84 5.71 12.81
C ALA A 714 -0.37 6.18 12.76
N ASN A 715 0.26 6.45 13.90
CA ASN A 715 1.71 6.61 14.02
C ASN A 715 2.40 5.24 14.05
N ASN A 716 2.47 4.62 12.89
CA ASN A 716 2.93 3.24 12.76
C ASN A 716 4.35 3.12 12.20
N ALA A 717 4.93 1.92 12.27
CA ALA A 717 6.22 1.58 11.67
C ALA A 717 6.28 1.90 10.16
N LEU A 718 7.50 2.09 9.65
CA LEU A 718 7.71 2.30 8.23
C LEU A 718 7.69 0.96 7.50
N THR A 719 7.08 0.91 6.32
CA THR A 719 7.10 -0.27 5.46
C THR A 719 8.34 -0.22 4.58
N ILE A 720 9.24 -1.18 4.74
CA ILE A 720 10.42 -1.35 3.87
C ILE A 720 9.99 -2.02 2.58
N ASP A 721 9.26 -3.13 2.69
CA ASP A 721 8.82 -3.92 1.54
C ASP A 721 7.42 -4.50 1.81
N GLN A 722 6.71 -4.80 0.74
CA GLN A 722 5.37 -5.40 0.75
C GLN A 722 5.07 -6.07 -0.60
N PRO A 723 4.21 -7.10 -0.65
CA PRO A 723 3.80 -7.78 -1.89
C PRO A 723 3.25 -6.87 -3.00
N ASP A 724 2.51 -5.81 -2.67
CA ASP A 724 1.96 -4.87 -3.64
C ASP A 724 3.01 -3.85 -4.09
N ILE A 725 3.17 -3.73 -5.41
CA ILE A 725 4.16 -2.84 -6.01
C ILE A 725 3.52 -1.49 -6.35
N ASP A 726 4.24 -0.41 -6.06
CA ASP A 726 3.94 0.95 -6.53
C ASP A 726 5.24 1.54 -7.06
N PHE A 727 5.68 1.01 -8.21
CA PHE A 727 7.06 1.09 -8.69
C PHE A 727 7.60 2.53 -8.73
N PHE A 728 6.88 3.44 -9.40
CA PHE A 728 7.34 4.82 -9.57
C PHE A 728 7.38 5.58 -8.25
N LYS A 729 6.39 5.36 -7.37
CA LYS A 729 6.39 5.99 -6.04
C LYS A 729 7.56 5.50 -5.20
N GLN A 730 7.84 4.20 -5.23
CA GLN A 730 8.96 3.61 -4.50
C GLN A 730 10.30 4.14 -5.03
N ILE A 731 10.46 4.25 -6.36
CA ILE A 731 11.65 4.88 -6.97
C ILE A 731 11.77 6.35 -6.57
N ASP A 732 10.69 7.13 -6.62
CA ASP A 732 10.70 8.55 -6.23
C ASP A 732 11.09 8.73 -4.75
N ASP A 733 10.58 7.88 -3.87
CA ASP A 733 10.95 7.89 -2.44
C ASP A 733 12.43 7.54 -2.21
N ILE A 734 12.99 6.65 -3.04
CA ILE A 734 14.43 6.31 -3.04
C ILE A 734 15.26 7.49 -3.53
N ILE A 735 14.91 8.09 -4.67
CA ILE A 735 15.62 9.23 -5.26
C ILE A 735 15.62 10.42 -4.28
N ASP A 736 14.48 10.73 -3.67
CA ASP A 736 14.38 11.82 -2.68
C ASP A 736 15.26 11.53 -1.44
N SER A 737 15.35 10.26 -1.02
CA SER A 737 16.25 9.85 0.07
C SER A 737 17.72 10.04 -0.31
N VAL A 738 18.12 9.72 -1.55
CA VAL A 738 19.47 9.97 -2.08
C VAL A 738 19.77 11.48 -2.09
N LYS A 739 18.88 12.27 -2.68
CA LYS A 739 19.02 13.73 -2.80
C LYS A 739 19.24 14.39 -1.44
N LYS A 740 18.42 14.01 -0.44
CA LYS A 740 18.48 14.55 0.93
C LYS A 740 19.61 13.94 1.78
N GLY A 741 20.26 12.86 1.33
CA GLY A 741 21.28 12.16 2.10
C GLY A 741 20.74 11.40 3.30
N ILE A 742 19.53 10.86 3.18
CA ILE A 742 18.88 10.05 4.22
C ILE A 742 19.30 8.60 4.00
N TYR A 743 20.40 8.17 4.62
CA TYR A 743 20.91 6.80 4.44
C TYR A 743 19.99 5.73 5.05
N ARG A 744 19.35 6.04 6.18
CA ARG A 744 18.37 5.22 6.90
C ARG A 744 17.41 6.14 7.66
N PRO A 745 16.33 5.59 8.24
CA PRO A 745 15.40 6.40 9.02
C PRO A 745 16.10 7.04 10.22
N ASP A 746 15.55 8.15 10.72
CA ASP A 746 16.08 8.93 11.86
C ASP A 746 17.30 9.84 11.60
N ASN A 747 17.70 10.06 10.34
CA ASN A 747 18.91 10.83 10.01
C ASN A 747 18.94 12.27 10.60
N PHE A 748 17.77 12.92 10.75
CA PHE A 748 17.65 14.28 11.29
C PHE A 748 17.16 14.33 12.75
N GLY A 749 17.17 13.20 13.47
CA GLY A 749 16.75 13.14 14.87
C GLY A 749 15.35 13.70 15.12
N LYS A 750 15.24 14.66 16.04
CA LYS A 750 13.97 15.24 16.52
C LYS A 750 13.42 16.40 15.67
N VAL A 751 14.00 16.70 14.51
CA VAL A 751 13.46 17.77 13.64
C VAL A 751 12.12 17.32 13.06
N TYR A 752 11.06 18.05 13.41
CA TYR A 752 9.68 17.73 13.01
C TYR A 752 9.43 18.10 11.54
N THR A 753 9.60 17.13 10.64
CA THR A 753 9.49 17.34 9.18
C THR A 753 8.83 16.16 8.49
N THR A 754 8.36 16.37 7.26
CA THR A 754 7.82 15.30 6.41
C THR A 754 8.81 14.15 6.18
N ASP A 755 10.10 14.38 6.37
CA ASP A 755 11.17 13.40 6.14
C ASP A 755 11.27 12.34 7.25
N MET A 756 10.59 12.52 8.38
CA MET A 756 10.58 11.58 9.51
C MET A 756 10.11 10.17 9.12
N ARG A 757 9.32 10.03 8.05
CA ARG A 757 8.81 8.75 7.54
C ARG A 757 9.54 8.22 6.29
N LYS A 758 10.67 8.81 5.92
CA LYS A 758 11.50 8.29 4.81
C LYS A 758 12.23 7.03 5.27
N ILE A 759 12.15 5.97 4.47
CA ILE A 759 12.78 4.67 4.77
C ILE A 759 14.31 4.71 4.60
N GLY A 760 14.83 5.69 3.86
CA GLY A 760 16.25 5.87 3.58
C GLY A 760 16.81 4.96 2.50
N ILE A 761 18.02 5.26 2.03
CA ILE A 761 18.70 4.61 0.90
C ILE A 761 18.88 3.10 1.12
N GLN A 762 19.29 2.67 2.33
CA GLN A 762 19.59 1.26 2.61
C GLN A 762 18.34 0.37 2.55
N ASN A 763 17.24 0.80 3.18
CA ASN A 763 15.97 0.09 3.08
C ASN A 763 15.37 0.22 1.67
N GLY A 764 15.61 1.36 1.01
CA GLY A 764 15.28 1.59 -0.38
C GLY A 764 15.95 0.59 -1.34
N LEU A 765 17.17 0.15 -1.05
CA LEU A 765 17.85 -0.88 -1.83
C LEU A 765 17.12 -2.22 -1.75
N SER A 766 16.70 -2.65 -0.55
CA SER A 766 15.89 -3.86 -0.39
C SER A 766 14.54 -3.78 -1.11
N ALA A 767 13.87 -2.63 -1.04
CA ALA A 767 12.65 -2.40 -1.80
C ALA A 767 12.90 -2.46 -3.32
N PHE A 768 13.99 -1.87 -3.79
CA PHE A 768 14.37 -1.87 -5.20
C PHE A 768 14.73 -3.27 -5.71
N GLU A 769 15.35 -4.11 -4.88
CA GLU A 769 15.61 -5.51 -5.24
C GLU A 769 14.32 -6.28 -5.52
N HIS A 770 13.27 -6.05 -4.73
CA HIS A 770 11.95 -6.61 -5.05
C HIS A 770 11.42 -6.05 -6.38
N LEU A 771 11.53 -4.74 -6.65
CA LEU A 771 11.12 -4.19 -7.95
C LEU A 771 11.87 -4.85 -9.12
N SER A 772 13.18 -5.04 -8.99
CA SER A 772 14.01 -5.69 -10.01
C SER A 772 13.59 -7.16 -10.21
N ASP A 773 13.40 -7.90 -9.12
CA ASP A 773 12.94 -9.30 -9.17
C ASP A 773 11.58 -9.43 -9.87
N HIS A 774 10.68 -8.46 -9.65
CA HIS A 774 9.38 -8.43 -10.32
C HIS A 774 9.51 -8.21 -11.83
N ILE A 775 10.38 -7.30 -12.27
CA ILE A 775 10.65 -7.12 -13.70
C ILE A 775 11.20 -8.41 -14.32
N GLU A 776 12.12 -9.12 -13.64
CA GLU A 776 12.62 -10.42 -14.10
C GLU A 776 11.52 -11.48 -14.21
N LYS A 777 10.55 -11.49 -13.29
CA LYS A 777 9.36 -12.35 -13.41
C LYS A 777 8.50 -11.98 -14.62
N MET A 778 8.35 -10.70 -14.93
CA MET A 778 7.62 -10.24 -16.12
C MET A 778 8.33 -10.62 -17.41
N VAL A 779 9.67 -10.53 -17.46
CA VAL A 779 10.50 -11.05 -18.57
C VAL A 779 10.25 -12.55 -18.75
N ALA A 780 10.31 -13.34 -17.67
CA ALA A 780 10.06 -14.77 -17.72
C ALA A 780 8.64 -15.12 -18.19
N LEU A 781 7.63 -14.36 -17.74
CA LEU A 781 6.23 -14.53 -18.15
C LEU A 781 6.05 -14.25 -19.65
N ASN A 782 6.60 -13.14 -20.15
CA ASN A 782 6.55 -12.82 -21.58
C ASN A 782 7.30 -13.87 -22.43
N GLY A 783 8.45 -14.36 -21.95
CA GLY A 783 9.17 -15.46 -22.60
C GLY A 783 8.35 -16.77 -22.65
N ALA A 784 7.53 -17.05 -21.64
CA ALA A 784 6.60 -18.18 -21.65
C ALA A 784 5.47 -17.98 -22.69
N HIS A 785 4.93 -16.77 -22.82
CA HIS A 785 4.00 -16.44 -23.91
C HIS A 785 4.64 -16.68 -25.28
N GLY A 786 5.84 -16.15 -25.51
CA GLY A 786 6.58 -16.33 -26.77
C GLY A 786 6.79 -17.80 -27.14
N LYS A 787 7.26 -18.63 -26.19
CA LYS A 787 7.41 -20.09 -26.39
C LYS A 787 6.09 -20.80 -26.68
N THR A 788 4.99 -20.33 -26.10
CA THR A 788 3.66 -20.90 -26.35
C THR A 788 3.27 -20.69 -27.82
N PHE A 789 3.47 -19.49 -28.35
CA PHE A 789 3.21 -19.21 -29.76
C PHE A 789 4.14 -19.97 -30.71
N GLU A 790 5.43 -20.05 -30.41
CA GLU A 790 6.40 -20.83 -31.20
C GLU A 790 5.97 -22.30 -31.35
N ASN A 791 5.56 -22.92 -30.24
CA ASN A 791 5.06 -24.30 -30.24
C ASN A 791 3.77 -24.45 -31.05
N ILE A 792 2.88 -23.46 -31.00
CA ILE A 792 1.61 -23.50 -31.72
C ILE A 792 1.80 -23.30 -33.22
N ILE A 793 2.67 -22.36 -33.62
CA ILE A 793 3.08 -22.16 -35.01
C ILE A 793 3.61 -23.48 -35.56
N ARG A 794 4.61 -24.07 -34.90
CA ARG A 794 5.21 -25.34 -35.31
C ARG A 794 4.18 -26.47 -35.41
N ARG A 795 3.27 -26.58 -34.44
CA ARG A 795 2.21 -27.61 -34.47
C ARG A 795 1.26 -27.40 -35.65
N ASN A 796 0.81 -26.17 -35.89
CA ASN A 796 -0.12 -25.87 -36.96
C ASN A 796 0.54 -26.04 -38.34
N GLU A 797 1.83 -25.73 -38.49
CA GLU A 797 2.60 -26.02 -39.70
C GLU A 797 2.65 -27.53 -39.99
N ILE A 798 2.93 -28.36 -38.98
CA ILE A 798 2.91 -29.82 -39.12
C ILE A 798 1.52 -30.31 -39.53
N LEU A 799 0.47 -29.84 -38.87
CA LEU A 799 -0.92 -30.22 -39.20
C LEU A 799 -1.30 -29.77 -40.61
N LYS A 800 -0.87 -28.59 -41.04
CA LYS A 800 -1.11 -28.08 -42.39
C LYS A 800 -0.45 -28.98 -43.44
N VAL A 801 0.79 -29.40 -43.20
CA VAL A 801 1.51 -30.36 -44.07
C VAL A 801 0.80 -31.72 -44.10
N GLN A 802 0.29 -32.20 -42.96
CA GLN A 802 -0.50 -33.45 -42.91
C GLN A 802 -1.82 -33.33 -43.69
N VAL A 803 -2.55 -32.23 -43.53
CA VAL A 803 -3.78 -31.94 -44.29
C VAL A 803 -3.47 -31.86 -45.80
N ASP A 804 -2.38 -31.19 -46.17
CA ASP A 804 -1.91 -31.13 -47.57
C ASP A 804 -1.57 -32.52 -48.13
N SER A 805 -0.95 -33.40 -47.32
CA SER A 805 -0.67 -34.78 -47.69
C SER A 805 -1.95 -35.60 -47.89
N ILE A 806 -2.89 -35.55 -46.93
CA ILE A 806 -4.19 -36.25 -47.01
C ILE A 806 -4.98 -35.74 -48.20
N LYS A 807 -4.97 -34.42 -48.45
CA LYS A 807 -5.59 -33.81 -49.63
C LYS A 807 -4.98 -34.35 -50.92
N GLY A 808 -3.64 -34.47 -50.96
CA GLY A 808 -2.90 -35.10 -52.05
C GLY A 808 -3.35 -36.55 -52.31
N GLU A 809 -3.54 -37.35 -51.26
CA GLU A 809 -4.02 -38.73 -51.38
C GLU A 809 -5.48 -38.83 -51.84
N VAL A 810 -6.35 -37.97 -51.29
CA VAL A 810 -7.79 -37.99 -51.57
C VAL A 810 -8.09 -37.49 -52.98
N ILE A 811 -7.44 -36.42 -53.44
CA ILE A 811 -7.76 -35.72 -54.69
C ILE A 811 -6.72 -35.99 -55.77
N GLY A 812 -5.47 -36.25 -55.43
CA GLY A 812 -4.43 -36.54 -56.42
C GLY A 812 -4.75 -37.79 -57.24
N THR A 813 -4.58 -37.70 -58.55
CA THR A 813 -4.73 -38.85 -59.44
C THR A 813 -3.42 -39.63 -59.50
N ASP A 814 -3.49 -40.96 -59.50
CA ASP A 814 -2.31 -41.78 -59.81
C ASP A 814 -2.04 -41.64 -61.31
N LEU A 815 -1.04 -40.82 -61.67
CA LEU A 815 -0.72 -40.53 -63.06
C LEU A 815 -0.34 -41.77 -63.85
N ALA A 816 0.31 -42.77 -63.22
CA ALA A 816 0.72 -43.99 -63.91
C ALA A 816 -0.49 -44.87 -64.24
N GLU A 817 -1.39 -45.09 -63.27
CA GLU A 817 -2.63 -45.82 -63.50
C GLU A 817 -3.54 -45.08 -64.49
N THR A 818 -3.63 -43.75 -64.34
CA THR A 818 -4.46 -42.88 -65.18
C THR A 818 -3.97 -42.90 -66.63
N TYR A 819 -2.66 -42.83 -66.84
CA TYR A 819 -2.04 -42.92 -68.16
C TYR A 819 -2.25 -44.31 -68.79
N ASN A 820 -2.11 -45.39 -68.02
CA ASN A 820 -2.41 -46.75 -68.51
C ASN A 820 -3.86 -46.89 -68.98
N LYS A 821 -4.82 -46.36 -68.21
CA LYS A 821 -6.24 -46.33 -68.61
C LYS A 821 -6.49 -45.44 -69.83
N PHE A 822 -5.84 -44.28 -69.94
CA PHE A 822 -5.90 -43.42 -71.13
C PHE A 822 -5.38 -44.13 -72.38
N SER A 823 -4.24 -44.82 -72.28
CA SER A 823 -3.67 -45.63 -73.37
C SER A 823 -4.62 -46.75 -73.82
N ASN A 824 -5.23 -47.47 -72.87
CA ASN A 824 -6.24 -48.50 -73.14
C ASN A 824 -7.50 -47.93 -73.81
N LEU A 825 -8.01 -46.79 -73.33
CA LEU A 825 -9.15 -46.09 -73.93
C LEU A 825 -8.84 -45.59 -75.35
N THR A 826 -7.61 -45.13 -75.59
CA THR A 826 -7.15 -44.66 -76.90
C THR A 826 -7.14 -45.82 -77.89
N THR A 827 -6.60 -46.97 -77.45
CA THR A 827 -6.60 -48.21 -78.24
C THR A 827 -8.01 -48.67 -78.59
N ASN A 828 -8.93 -48.67 -77.60
CA ASN A 828 -10.33 -49.04 -77.80
C ASN A 828 -11.07 -48.06 -78.72
N TYR A 829 -10.85 -46.76 -78.57
CA TYR A 829 -11.42 -45.73 -79.43
C TYR A 829 -10.99 -45.93 -80.88
N ASN A 830 -9.69 -46.15 -81.12
CA ASN A 830 -9.14 -46.44 -82.44
C ASN A 830 -9.73 -47.73 -83.06
N ALA A 831 -9.95 -48.78 -82.26
CA ALA A 831 -10.58 -50.01 -82.70
C ALA A 831 -12.07 -49.82 -83.10
N VAL A 832 -12.83 -49.02 -82.34
CA VAL A 832 -14.21 -48.64 -82.66
C VAL A 832 -14.27 -47.76 -83.91
N LEU A 833 -13.33 -46.83 -84.07
CA LEU A 833 -13.22 -45.96 -85.25
C LEU A 833 -12.95 -46.78 -86.53
N SER A 834 -12.01 -47.72 -86.45
CA SER A 834 -11.69 -48.68 -87.52
C SER A 834 -12.90 -49.55 -87.87
N SER A 835 -13.63 -50.05 -86.86
CA SER A 835 -14.84 -50.86 -87.05
C SER A 835 -16.00 -50.06 -87.65
N THR A 836 -16.19 -48.81 -87.22
CA THR A 836 -17.19 -47.88 -87.77
C THR A 836 -16.88 -47.52 -89.22
N SER A 837 -15.60 -47.28 -89.54
CA SER A 837 -15.11 -47.04 -90.90
C SER A 837 -15.40 -48.22 -91.83
N LYS A 838 -15.14 -49.46 -91.38
CA LYS A 838 -15.47 -50.69 -92.14
C LYS A 838 -16.99 -50.88 -92.34
N ILE A 839 -17.82 -50.59 -91.34
CA ILE A 839 -19.29 -50.66 -91.46
C ILE A 839 -19.81 -49.59 -92.43
N ASN A 840 -19.25 -48.38 -92.41
CA ASN A 840 -19.58 -47.33 -93.37
C ASN A 840 -19.20 -47.71 -94.81
N GLN A 841 -18.03 -48.34 -95.00
CA GLN A 841 -17.61 -48.88 -96.30
C GLN A 841 -18.57 -49.98 -96.80
N MET A 842 -19.00 -50.91 -95.94
CA MET A 842 -20.00 -51.93 -96.29
C MET A 842 -21.41 -51.37 -96.58
N SER A 843 -21.81 -50.29 -95.88
CA SER A 843 -23.07 -49.58 -96.12
C SER A 843 -23.07 -48.86 -97.48
N LEU A 844 -21.93 -48.26 -97.86
CA LEU A 844 -21.76 -47.59 -99.15
C LEU A 844 -21.79 -48.60 -100.32
N VAL A 845 -21.19 -49.78 -100.13
CA VAL A 845 -21.17 -50.88 -101.11
C VAL A 845 -22.55 -51.53 -101.32
N ASN A 846 -23.51 -51.34 -100.41
CA ASN A 846 -24.91 -51.73 -100.61
C ASN A 846 -25.83 -50.57 -101.06
N TYR A 847 -25.29 -49.34 -101.17
CA TYR A 847 -26.02 -48.15 -101.65
C TYR A 847 -25.71 -47.84 -103.12
N LEU A 848 -24.53 -48.24 -103.61
CA LEU A 848 -24.24 -48.48 -105.02
C LEU A 848 -24.88 -49.81 -105.46
#